data_AF-A0A371YJV3-F1
#
_entry.id   AF-A0A371YJV3-F1
#
_cell.length_a   1.000
_cell.length_b   1.000
_cell.length_c   1.000
_cell.angle_alpha   90.00
_cell.angle_beta   90.00
_cell.angle_gamma   90.00
#
_symmetry.space_group_name_H-M   'P 1'
#
loop_
_entity.id
_entity.type
_entity.pdbx_description
1 polymer ?
#
loop_
_entity_poly.entity_id
_entity_poly.type
_entity_poly.pdbx_seq_one_letter_code
_entity_poly.pdbx_strand_id
1 'polypeptide(L)'
;MNKIYKVIWNATLGTWVAVSEIAKGKTKSSKVKKIVGAATVSLIVTFSSEASANLAVCGTIASSGTTGAVVGNSNSTSLDANCGSGTAVAQAGIGGAIAIGDNQSNPTTAIGNDNLAIMSGATATSGGKNSTGNNIAIGHNTKATTTLNDGGRATAVGAFAEATAAYTSVFGADSKASAVGASAFGYGAKAISTRTVAIGQDAYAAGTASIAIGGAQNPKLASGVIGNQVVGSRTLSIATNSATKFTGTTKGSSGQFDFDLTIVNGVATGGTYKTLTSGVTKTLDAAAAQTLYQTLTTGAAAAGSGSGQGIAMGSSALALTTQSVSIGADSQALGEQSTALGANTRAHGDASVAIGGDDITAITNIQANKDQFKTLTGNDLSGAYVATESSGGGAVAIGATATAKGNFATAIGMTATAGGAGGAGGVAIGATSVASGDGSMAMGLNAKGVGKQSQALGTAAQALAENSTALGTKAISQGTDAVAIGVGAVAGTSTTVGNEAVAIGSDAKAFATGSIIVGGSSSISAAGTNSVAIGNNITVTNQNSVVLGANSIDKANVQHSNQTVNGIKYNFAGTSVGVVSIGAVGAERQIVNVAPGEVSATSTDAINGSQLYQTNTALETANKSLADVIGAQVNTNPNGTSSIVAPTFNVNGKNYTNIKSALDTLDNGWNVKSDANPAQAVKTGDTVDIGLATGENNLTATQTASNGTTTIDFALKKQLDLGAAGSVTTGATSINNIGINTPQVKIGDVTNNTVLTSTANGLDVGGDKITNVGKGDVSTASTDAINGSQLNAAQGS
;
A
#
# COMPACT_ATOMS: atom_id res chain seq x y z
N MET A 1 22.03 -20.75 -3.35
CA MET A 1 21.92 -19.88 -2.16
C MET A 1 20.44 -19.71 -1.85
N ASN A 2 20.04 -19.89 -0.59
CA ASN A 2 18.80 -19.41 0.05
C ASN A 2 18.70 -20.10 1.41
N LYS A 3 18.84 -19.35 2.50
CA LYS A 3 18.65 -19.84 3.88
C LYS A 3 17.42 -19.17 4.46
N ILE A 4 16.45 -19.96 4.90
CA ILE A 4 15.23 -19.46 5.54
C ILE A 4 15.48 -19.46 7.05
N TYR A 5 15.33 -18.30 7.68
CA TYR A 5 15.45 -18.12 9.13
C TYR A 5 14.09 -17.83 9.75
N LYS A 6 13.86 -18.34 10.97
CA LYS A 6 12.74 -17.89 11.80
C LYS A 6 13.21 -16.75 12.69
N VAL A 7 12.54 -15.61 12.59
CA VAL A 7 12.82 -14.41 13.40
C VAL A 7 11.82 -14.33 14.54
N ILE A 8 12.28 -13.93 15.73
CA ILE A 8 11.43 -13.74 16.92
C ILE A 8 11.78 -12.42 17.62
N TRP A 9 10.79 -11.80 18.25
CA TRP A 9 10.96 -10.56 19.01
C TRP A 9 11.63 -10.83 20.35
N ASN A 10 12.76 -10.19 20.62
CA ASN A 10 13.44 -10.25 21.91
C ASN A 10 13.04 -9.03 22.75
N ALA A 11 12.09 -9.24 23.66
CA ALA A 11 11.55 -8.18 24.52
C ALA A 11 12.60 -7.51 25.43
N THR A 12 13.70 -8.20 25.77
CA THR A 12 14.79 -7.65 26.59
C THR A 12 15.74 -6.75 25.80
N LEU A 13 15.82 -6.91 24.47
CA LEU A 13 16.67 -6.12 23.58
C LEU A 13 15.90 -5.11 22.72
N GLY A 14 14.57 -5.22 22.63
CA GLY A 14 13.74 -4.37 21.78
C GLY A 14 13.96 -4.59 20.28
N THR A 15 14.43 -5.78 19.87
CA THR A 15 14.78 -6.09 18.48
C THR A 15 14.28 -7.46 18.02
N TRP A 16 14.15 -7.62 16.70
CA TRP A 16 13.92 -8.92 16.06
C TRP A 16 15.24 -9.67 15.88
N VAL A 17 15.33 -10.90 16.40
CA VAL A 17 16.54 -11.73 16.37
C VAL A 17 16.28 -13.02 15.61
N ALA A 18 17.20 -13.40 14.72
CA ALA A 18 17.14 -14.65 13.97
C ALA A 18 17.66 -15.82 14.79
N VAL A 19 16.97 -16.97 14.74
CA VAL A 19 17.35 -18.21 15.43
C VAL A 19 17.71 -19.30 14.41
N SER A 20 18.45 -20.31 14.85
CA SER A 20 19.33 -21.16 14.04
C SER A 20 18.73 -21.89 12.83
N GLU A 21 19.61 -22.11 11.86
CA GLU A 21 19.40 -22.75 10.57
C GLU A 21 18.97 -24.23 10.66
N ILE A 22 17.97 -24.64 9.85
CA ILE A 22 17.52 -26.03 9.74
C ILE A 22 17.90 -26.60 8.38
N ALA A 23 18.94 -27.43 8.35
CA ALA A 23 19.23 -28.34 7.23
C ALA A 23 19.94 -29.61 7.73
N LYS A 24 19.43 -30.79 7.36
CA LYS A 24 20.08 -32.10 7.59
C LYS A 24 20.00 -32.98 6.34
N GLY A 25 20.97 -32.82 5.44
CA GLY A 25 21.21 -33.79 4.37
C GLY A 25 21.83 -35.08 4.92
N LYS A 26 21.41 -36.24 4.40
CA LYS A 26 22.02 -37.55 4.71
C LYS A 26 22.83 -38.04 3.50
N THR A 27 24.08 -38.44 3.72
CA THR A 27 24.86 -39.27 2.78
C THR A 27 25.41 -40.49 3.55
N LYS A 28 25.50 -41.64 2.87
CA LYS A 28 25.97 -42.91 3.48
C LYS A 28 27.48 -43.09 3.27
N SER A 29 28.13 -43.72 4.24
CA SER A 29 29.53 -44.16 4.16
C SER A 29 29.61 -45.63 3.70
N SER A 30 30.56 -45.93 2.81
CA SER A 30 30.97 -47.29 2.45
C SER A 30 32.17 -47.74 3.28
N LYS A 31 32.12 -48.93 3.88
CA LYS A 31 33.29 -49.59 4.49
C LYS A 31 33.80 -50.72 3.61
N VAL A 32 35.12 -50.83 3.49
CA VAL A 32 35.82 -52.02 3.00
C VAL A 32 36.80 -52.46 4.09
N LYS A 33 36.91 -53.77 4.34
CA LYS A 33 37.96 -54.36 5.18
C LYS A 33 38.57 -55.55 4.46
N LYS A 34 39.90 -55.66 4.49
CA LYS A 34 40.63 -56.88 4.08
C LYS A 34 40.39 -57.99 5.11
N ILE A 35 40.49 -59.23 4.64
CA ILE A 35 40.66 -60.42 5.49
C ILE A 35 42.15 -60.82 5.45
N VAL A 36 42.66 -61.27 6.59
CA VAL A 36 43.96 -61.96 6.73
C VAL A 36 43.63 -63.41 7.08
N GLY A 37 44.35 -64.38 6.50
CA GLY A 37 44.04 -65.80 6.65
C GLY A 37 44.69 -66.46 7.86
N ALA A 38 44.32 -67.72 8.09
CA ALA A 38 44.98 -68.69 8.96
C ALA A 38 44.70 -70.11 8.43
N ALA A 39 45.53 -71.09 8.81
CA ALA A 39 45.35 -72.49 8.42
C ALA A 39 45.72 -73.45 9.57
N THR A 40 45.02 -74.57 9.66
CA THR A 40 45.28 -75.72 10.56
C THR A 40 44.96 -76.99 9.77
N VAL A 41 45.92 -77.82 9.39
CA VAL A 41 46.71 -78.77 10.21
C VAL A 41 45.87 -79.98 10.66
N SER A 42 46.21 -81.15 10.13
CA SER A 42 46.19 -82.45 10.82
C SER A 42 47.04 -83.46 10.03
N LEU A 43 47.59 -84.47 10.72
CA LEU A 43 48.68 -85.35 10.27
C LEU A 43 48.42 -86.79 10.77
N ILE A 44 48.48 -87.79 9.89
CA ILE A 44 48.50 -89.22 10.23
C ILE A 44 49.56 -89.94 9.37
N VAL A 45 50.10 -91.05 9.89
CA VAL A 45 51.39 -91.66 9.50
C VAL A 45 51.25 -92.82 8.50
N THR A 46 52.30 -93.05 7.71
CA THR A 46 52.45 -94.05 6.64
C THR A 46 53.13 -95.35 7.06
N PHE A 47 52.90 -96.47 6.34
CA PHE A 47 53.93 -97.51 6.14
C PHE A 47 53.85 -98.27 4.78
N SER A 48 55.00 -98.28 4.09
CA SER A 48 55.58 -99.32 3.20
C SER A 48 54.96 -99.85 1.88
N SER A 49 55.85 -99.99 0.89
CA SER A 49 55.92 -100.94 -0.25
C SER A 49 55.17 -100.65 -1.57
N GLU A 50 55.64 -101.27 -2.66
CA GLU A 50 55.54 -100.77 -4.04
C GLU A 50 54.63 -101.59 -4.99
N ALA A 51 54.21 -100.91 -6.06
CA ALA A 51 53.92 -101.46 -7.39
C ALA A 51 52.97 -102.66 -7.52
N SER A 52 51.66 -102.37 -7.58
CA SER A 52 50.70 -103.08 -8.44
C SER A 52 49.53 -102.18 -8.81
N ALA A 53 48.89 -102.45 -9.95
CA ALA A 53 47.63 -101.79 -10.30
C ALA A 53 46.51 -102.39 -9.44
N ASN A 54 46.14 -101.71 -8.36
CA ASN A 54 45.04 -102.15 -7.51
C ASN A 54 43.75 -102.16 -8.36
N LEU A 55 42.97 -103.24 -8.25
CA LEU A 55 41.65 -103.38 -8.86
C LEU A 55 40.67 -103.69 -7.73
N ALA A 56 39.74 -102.77 -7.50
CA ALA A 56 38.63 -103.01 -6.60
C ALA A 56 37.54 -103.83 -7.29
N VAL A 57 37.02 -104.82 -6.57
CA VAL A 57 35.75 -105.50 -6.82
C VAL A 57 35.16 -105.80 -5.44
N CYS A 58 33.98 -105.27 -5.13
CA CYS A 58 33.24 -105.67 -3.93
C CYS A 58 32.60 -107.06 -4.18
N GLY A 59 32.66 -107.96 -3.20
CA GLY A 59 32.34 -109.38 -3.40
C GLY A 59 31.81 -110.08 -2.15
N THR A 60 31.95 -111.40 -2.15
CA THR A 60 31.58 -112.31 -1.05
C THR A 60 32.72 -113.30 -0.90
N ILE A 61 33.45 -113.38 0.23
CA ILE A 61 34.59 -114.33 0.28
C ILE A 61 34.11 -115.75 -0.05
N ALA A 62 34.52 -116.38 -1.15
CA ALA A 62 35.61 -116.09 -2.13
C ALA A 62 35.68 -114.68 -2.80
N SER A 63 36.64 -113.86 -2.34
CA SER A 63 36.87 -112.41 -2.62
C SER A 63 36.08 -111.35 -1.81
N SER A 64 36.84 -110.45 -1.16
CA SER A 64 36.58 -109.02 -0.83
C SER A 64 35.26 -108.52 -0.22
N GLY A 65 35.36 -107.99 1.02
CA GLY A 65 34.55 -106.85 1.48
C GLY A 65 35.35 -105.53 1.41
N THR A 66 34.82 -104.49 2.07
CA THR A 66 35.32 -103.08 2.17
C THR A 66 35.31 -102.25 0.87
N THR A 67 35.14 -100.93 1.04
CA THR A 67 35.11 -99.94 -0.06
C THR A 67 36.47 -99.85 -0.75
N GLY A 68 36.59 -100.44 -1.94
CA GLY A 68 37.82 -100.48 -2.72
C GLY A 68 38.19 -99.15 -3.37
N ALA A 69 38.66 -98.19 -2.57
CA ALA A 69 39.32 -97.00 -3.08
C ALA A 69 40.70 -97.37 -3.65
N VAL A 70 40.77 -97.55 -4.96
CA VAL A 70 42.02 -97.82 -5.67
C VAL A 70 42.87 -96.55 -5.71
N VAL A 71 43.93 -96.55 -4.91
CA VAL A 71 44.97 -95.51 -4.89
C VAL A 71 46.25 -96.11 -5.46
N GLY A 72 46.69 -95.62 -6.61
CA GLY A 72 47.96 -95.99 -7.25
C GLY A 72 48.75 -94.74 -7.66
N ASN A 73 50.06 -94.71 -7.44
CA ASN A 73 50.83 -93.48 -7.64
C ASN A 73 50.90 -93.01 -9.11
N SER A 74 50.64 -93.91 -10.07
CA SER A 74 50.77 -93.65 -11.52
C SER A 74 49.48 -93.89 -12.32
N ASN A 75 48.89 -95.09 -12.30
CA ASN A 75 47.62 -95.44 -12.99
C ASN A 75 46.67 -96.16 -12.02
N SER A 76 45.38 -96.24 -12.33
CA SER A 76 44.37 -96.85 -11.43
C SER A 76 43.05 -97.23 -12.11
N THR A 77 42.42 -98.33 -11.69
CA THR A 77 41.16 -98.83 -12.25
C THR A 77 40.21 -99.29 -11.15
N SER A 78 38.91 -99.11 -11.33
CA SER A 78 37.91 -99.51 -10.34
C SER A 78 36.65 -100.00 -11.01
N LEU A 79 36.07 -101.03 -10.43
CA LEU A 79 34.87 -101.67 -10.91
C LEU A 79 33.98 -101.89 -9.69
N ASP A 80 32.70 -101.57 -9.82
CA ASP A 80 31.73 -102.04 -8.84
C ASP A 80 30.63 -102.78 -9.56
N ALA A 81 30.23 -103.89 -8.96
CA ALA A 81 29.69 -105.04 -9.66
C ALA A 81 28.27 -105.34 -9.21
N ASN A 82 27.61 -106.28 -9.90
CA ASN A 82 26.34 -106.81 -9.44
C ASN A 82 26.50 -107.79 -8.26
N CYS A 83 27.13 -107.32 -7.18
CA CYS A 83 27.01 -107.83 -5.82
C CYS A 83 26.03 -106.97 -4.97
N GLY A 84 25.25 -106.11 -5.63
CA GLY A 84 24.21 -105.27 -5.05
C GLY A 84 24.68 -103.87 -4.67
N SER A 85 24.03 -102.84 -5.22
CA SER A 85 24.12 -101.43 -4.77
C SER A 85 25.51 -100.75 -4.75
N GLY A 86 26.40 -101.13 -5.67
CA GLY A 86 27.77 -100.60 -5.78
C GLY A 86 27.96 -99.43 -6.77
N THR A 87 29.09 -98.72 -6.67
CA THR A 87 29.51 -97.60 -7.54
C THR A 87 31.03 -97.55 -7.79
N ALA A 88 31.46 -97.38 -9.05
CA ALA A 88 32.87 -97.52 -9.42
C ALA A 88 33.66 -96.19 -9.40
N VAL A 89 34.83 -96.17 -8.75
CA VAL A 89 35.65 -94.94 -8.57
C VAL A 89 37.16 -95.24 -8.61
N ALA A 90 37.89 -94.67 -9.58
CA ALA A 90 39.31 -94.95 -9.83
C ALA A 90 40.21 -93.70 -9.77
N GLN A 91 41.37 -93.77 -9.09
CA GLN A 91 42.22 -92.60 -8.86
C GLN A 91 43.75 -92.82 -9.00
N ALA A 92 44.31 -92.23 -10.06
CA ALA A 92 45.71 -92.24 -10.44
C ALA A 92 46.43 -90.89 -10.16
N GLY A 93 47.75 -90.92 -10.00
CA GLY A 93 48.55 -89.73 -9.62
C GLY A 93 49.19 -88.92 -10.77
N ILE A 94 49.67 -89.58 -11.84
CA ILE A 94 50.34 -88.94 -12.99
C ILE A 94 49.96 -89.53 -14.36
N GLY A 95 49.15 -90.57 -14.39
CA GLY A 95 48.58 -91.21 -15.58
C GLY A 95 47.07 -91.38 -15.41
N GLY A 96 46.41 -92.03 -16.36
CA GLY A 96 44.95 -92.12 -16.42
C GLY A 96 44.32 -93.11 -15.43
N ALA A 97 43.01 -92.98 -15.25
CA ALA A 97 42.19 -93.92 -14.51
C ALA A 97 40.87 -94.26 -15.20
N ILE A 98 40.32 -95.44 -14.90
CA ILE A 98 39.07 -95.90 -15.50
C ILE A 98 38.13 -96.48 -14.45
N ALA A 99 36.89 -96.01 -14.45
CA ALA A 99 35.80 -96.60 -13.70
C ALA A 99 34.64 -97.00 -14.62
N ILE A 100 33.93 -98.07 -14.27
CA ILE A 100 32.76 -98.59 -14.99
C ILE A 100 31.72 -99.08 -13.97
N GLY A 101 30.52 -98.47 -13.95
CA GLY A 101 29.41 -98.86 -13.07
C GLY A 101 28.53 -99.98 -13.64
N ASP A 102 27.33 -100.16 -13.07
CA ASP A 102 26.34 -101.16 -13.53
C ASP A 102 25.22 -100.55 -14.40
N ASN A 103 24.33 -101.40 -14.90
CA ASN A 103 23.19 -101.02 -15.75
C ASN A 103 21.93 -100.59 -14.94
N GLN A 104 22.09 -100.22 -13.66
CA GLN A 104 21.10 -99.42 -12.94
C GLN A 104 21.54 -97.95 -12.99
N SER A 105 20.99 -97.09 -12.12
CA SER A 105 21.27 -95.65 -12.13
C SER A 105 22.67 -95.26 -11.61
N ASN A 106 23.59 -96.21 -11.44
CA ASN A 106 24.75 -96.06 -10.54
C ASN A 106 25.95 -95.28 -11.14
N PRO A 107 26.38 -94.18 -10.48
CA PRO A 107 27.44 -93.31 -10.96
C PRO A 107 28.81 -93.98 -11.01
N THR A 108 29.65 -93.36 -11.82
CA THR A 108 30.96 -93.89 -12.18
C THR A 108 31.96 -92.74 -12.25
N THR A 109 33.16 -92.85 -11.66
CA THR A 109 34.09 -91.72 -11.57
C THR A 109 35.56 -92.07 -11.79
N ALA A 110 36.29 -91.28 -12.59
CA ALA A 110 37.74 -91.48 -12.76
C ALA A 110 38.60 -90.20 -12.70
N ILE A 111 39.78 -90.35 -12.10
CA ILE A 111 40.66 -89.28 -11.60
C ILE A 111 42.12 -89.69 -11.84
N GLY A 112 42.99 -88.78 -12.27
CA GLY A 112 44.24 -89.11 -12.99
C GLY A 112 44.31 -88.25 -14.25
N ASN A 113 45.16 -88.56 -15.24
CA ASN A 113 45.30 -87.71 -16.43
C ASN A 113 44.27 -87.99 -17.52
N ASP A 114 44.30 -89.17 -18.10
CA ASP A 114 43.41 -89.52 -19.21
C ASP A 114 42.37 -90.47 -18.66
N ASN A 115 41.28 -89.89 -18.15
CA ASN A 115 40.34 -90.63 -17.35
C ASN A 115 39.04 -90.90 -18.07
N LEU A 116 38.44 -92.03 -17.74
CA LEU A 116 37.21 -92.50 -18.35
C LEU A 116 36.28 -93.07 -17.29
N ALA A 117 35.06 -92.54 -17.26
CA ALA A 117 33.95 -93.09 -16.50
C ALA A 117 32.83 -93.50 -17.47
N ILE A 118 32.15 -94.61 -17.18
CA ILE A 118 31.14 -95.22 -18.08
C ILE A 118 29.94 -95.78 -17.29
N MET A 119 28.71 -95.56 -17.80
CA MET A 119 27.37 -95.94 -17.30
C MET A 119 26.60 -94.75 -16.70
N SER A 120 25.44 -94.98 -16.07
CA SER A 120 24.53 -93.90 -15.61
C SER A 120 25.25 -92.91 -14.70
N GLY A 121 25.28 -91.62 -15.06
CA GLY A 121 25.89 -90.58 -14.21
C GLY A 121 27.41 -90.68 -14.10
N ALA A 122 28.08 -91.07 -15.18
CA ALA A 122 29.54 -91.11 -15.22
C ALA A 122 30.19 -89.72 -15.29
N THR A 123 31.37 -89.54 -14.67
CA THR A 123 32.24 -88.35 -14.87
C THR A 123 33.73 -88.65 -14.70
N ALA A 124 34.59 -88.10 -15.55
CA ALA A 124 36.03 -88.21 -15.35
C ALA A 124 36.80 -86.94 -15.76
N THR A 125 38.09 -86.92 -15.42
CA THR A 125 38.85 -85.69 -15.09
C THR A 125 40.26 -85.66 -15.73
N SER A 126 41.16 -84.76 -15.30
CA SER A 126 42.61 -84.74 -15.57
C SER A 126 43.41 -84.54 -14.27
N GLY A 127 44.74 -84.78 -14.26
CA GLY A 127 45.49 -84.99 -13.01
C GLY A 127 46.84 -85.71 -13.17
N GLY A 128 48.01 -85.07 -13.13
CA GLY A 128 48.31 -83.70 -12.70
C GLY A 128 48.84 -82.71 -13.75
N LYS A 129 50.16 -82.45 -13.73
CA LYS A 129 50.72 -81.12 -14.07
C LYS A 129 51.46 -80.97 -15.39
N ASN A 130 52.11 -82.00 -15.92
CA ASN A 130 52.73 -81.92 -17.26
C ASN A 130 51.79 -82.57 -18.28
N SER A 131 50.51 -82.17 -18.21
CA SER A 131 49.45 -83.12 -18.48
C SER A 131 48.21 -82.48 -19.07
N THR A 132 48.00 -82.88 -20.32
CA THR A 132 46.98 -82.45 -21.25
C THR A 132 45.67 -83.24 -21.09
N GLY A 133 45.40 -83.66 -19.86
CA GLY A 133 44.63 -84.88 -19.60
C GLY A 133 43.17 -84.82 -20.03
N ASN A 134 42.64 -85.96 -20.46
CA ASN A 134 41.27 -86.12 -20.93
C ASN A 134 40.25 -86.38 -19.82
N ASN A 135 39.41 -85.39 -19.55
CA ASN A 135 38.21 -85.55 -18.73
C ASN A 135 37.10 -86.31 -19.49
N ILE A 136 36.75 -87.59 -19.22
CA ILE A 136 35.72 -88.34 -20.00
C ILE A 136 34.58 -89.01 -19.19
N ALA A 137 33.32 -88.74 -19.53
CA ALA A 137 32.18 -88.88 -18.61
C ALA A 137 30.93 -89.65 -19.15
N ILE A 138 30.97 -90.90 -19.63
CA ILE A 138 30.04 -91.52 -20.65
C ILE A 138 28.83 -92.35 -20.14
N GLY A 139 27.62 -92.23 -20.74
CA GLY A 139 26.44 -93.04 -20.36
C GLY A 139 25.07 -92.42 -20.71
N HIS A 140 24.08 -92.63 -19.85
CA HIS A 140 23.00 -91.66 -19.64
C HIS A 140 23.49 -90.69 -18.56
N ASN A 141 23.31 -89.37 -18.74
CA ASN A 141 23.75 -88.30 -17.81
C ASN A 141 25.25 -87.86 -17.86
N THR A 142 25.79 -87.53 -19.05
CA THR A 142 27.20 -87.65 -19.53
C THR A 142 27.52 -86.67 -20.71
N LYS A 143 28.64 -86.51 -21.46
CA LYS A 143 30.01 -87.06 -21.64
C LYS A 143 31.05 -85.96 -21.98
N ALA A 144 32.19 -85.92 -21.29
CA ALA A 144 33.32 -85.00 -21.51
C ALA A 144 34.46 -85.59 -22.40
N THR A 145 35.42 -84.78 -22.89
CA THR A 145 36.80 -85.11 -23.34
C THR A 145 37.72 -83.86 -23.32
N THR A 146 39.04 -84.00 -23.09
CA THR A 146 40.01 -82.89 -23.29
C THR A 146 41.42 -83.30 -23.73
N THR A 147 41.77 -82.98 -24.96
CA THR A 147 43.08 -83.25 -25.54
C THR A 147 43.99 -82.01 -25.59
N LEU A 148 45.30 -82.26 -25.44
CA LEU A 148 46.43 -81.36 -25.74
C LEU A 148 46.64 -80.16 -24.78
N ASN A 149 47.71 -79.39 -25.04
CA ASN A 149 48.45 -78.58 -24.05
C ASN A 149 47.74 -77.34 -23.48
N ASP A 150 46.47 -77.11 -23.82
CA ASP A 150 45.65 -76.01 -23.31
C ASP A 150 45.07 -76.27 -21.90
N GLY A 151 45.73 -77.12 -21.10
CA GLY A 151 45.36 -77.42 -19.71
C GLY A 151 44.01 -78.14 -19.58
N GLY A 152 43.96 -79.40 -20.00
CA GLY A 152 42.74 -80.21 -20.17
C GLY A 152 41.72 -80.12 -19.03
N ARG A 153 40.56 -79.52 -19.33
CA ARG A 153 39.37 -79.42 -18.47
C ARG A 153 38.10 -79.44 -19.32
N ALA A 154 37.30 -80.50 -19.20
CA ALA A 154 35.94 -80.54 -19.72
C ALA A 154 35.03 -81.24 -18.71
N THR A 155 33.74 -80.96 -18.78
CA THR A 155 32.74 -81.62 -17.94
C THR A 155 31.47 -81.74 -18.75
N ALA A 156 30.88 -82.93 -18.85
CA ALA A 156 29.64 -83.08 -19.56
C ALA A 156 28.74 -84.17 -19.00
N VAL A 157 27.48 -83.79 -18.86
CA VAL A 157 26.44 -84.39 -18.01
C VAL A 157 25.08 -84.19 -18.72
N GLY A 158 24.09 -85.05 -18.51
CA GLY A 158 22.87 -85.17 -19.35
C GLY A 158 22.93 -86.29 -20.41
N ALA A 159 21.84 -86.98 -20.72
CA ALA A 159 21.87 -88.09 -21.68
C ALA A 159 22.41 -87.64 -23.06
N PHE A 160 23.51 -88.23 -23.55
CA PHE A 160 24.12 -87.82 -24.83
C PHE A 160 24.68 -86.38 -24.89
N ALA A 161 25.08 -85.76 -23.78
CA ALA A 161 25.78 -84.46 -23.82
C ALA A 161 27.28 -84.60 -24.16
N GLU A 162 27.94 -83.56 -24.68
CA GLU A 162 29.30 -83.63 -25.24
C GLU A 162 30.19 -82.38 -25.02
N ALA A 163 31.00 -82.32 -23.95
CA ALA A 163 32.00 -81.26 -23.75
C ALA A 163 33.38 -81.74 -24.23
N THR A 164 33.95 -81.13 -25.27
CA THR A 164 34.99 -81.81 -26.08
C THR A 164 36.30 -81.06 -26.33
N ALA A 165 36.50 -79.89 -25.72
CA ALA A 165 37.74 -79.10 -25.84
C ALA A 165 38.19 -78.48 -24.51
N ALA A 166 39.39 -77.90 -24.45
CA ALA A 166 39.90 -77.26 -23.24
C ALA A 166 38.95 -76.16 -22.71
N TYR A 167 38.67 -76.20 -21.41
CA TYR A 167 37.70 -75.36 -20.71
C TYR A 167 36.25 -75.48 -21.25
N THR A 168 35.83 -76.64 -21.77
CA THR A 168 34.43 -76.84 -22.18
C THR A 168 33.53 -77.33 -21.04
N SER A 169 32.22 -77.14 -21.19
CA SER A 169 31.22 -77.60 -20.22
C SER A 169 29.87 -77.89 -20.89
N VAL A 170 29.24 -79.02 -20.62
CA VAL A 170 27.88 -79.31 -21.14
C VAL A 170 26.98 -79.93 -20.08
N PHE A 171 25.74 -79.45 -20.00
CA PHE A 171 24.77 -79.95 -19.03
C PHE A 171 23.38 -80.08 -19.66
N GLY A 172 22.85 -81.30 -19.69
CA GLY A 172 21.53 -81.65 -20.22
C GLY A 172 21.60 -82.41 -21.54
N ALA A 173 20.54 -83.14 -21.86
CA ALA A 173 20.60 -84.17 -22.89
C ALA A 173 20.79 -83.63 -24.33
N ASP A 174 21.40 -84.42 -25.20
CA ASP A 174 21.71 -84.12 -26.63
C ASP A 174 22.50 -82.81 -26.87
N SER A 175 23.09 -82.22 -25.82
CA SER A 175 23.81 -80.93 -25.89
C SER A 175 25.30 -81.09 -26.19
N LYS A 176 25.99 -80.05 -26.69
CA LYS A 176 27.39 -80.12 -27.15
C LYS A 176 28.15 -78.80 -26.99
N ALA A 177 29.40 -78.86 -26.53
CA ALA A 177 30.34 -77.76 -26.53
C ALA A 177 31.72 -78.21 -27.00
N SER A 178 32.26 -77.54 -28.03
CA SER A 178 33.34 -78.13 -28.86
C SER A 178 34.44 -77.16 -29.27
N ALA A 179 34.65 -76.09 -28.53
CA ALA A 179 35.72 -75.11 -28.76
C ALA A 179 36.25 -74.55 -27.44
N VAL A 180 37.45 -73.96 -27.46
CA VAL A 180 38.15 -73.58 -26.21
C VAL A 180 37.33 -72.57 -25.40
N GLY A 181 36.95 -72.92 -24.18
CA GLY A 181 36.08 -72.11 -23.32
C GLY A 181 34.58 -72.13 -23.65
N ALA A 182 34.11 -73.04 -24.52
CA ALA A 182 32.70 -73.11 -24.93
C ALA A 182 31.83 -73.89 -23.94
N SER A 183 30.60 -73.45 -23.67
CA SER A 183 29.71 -74.11 -22.70
C SER A 183 28.26 -74.24 -23.18
N ALA A 184 27.61 -75.40 -23.08
CA ALA A 184 26.23 -75.62 -23.55
C ALA A 184 25.30 -76.24 -22.48
N PHE A 185 24.13 -75.67 -22.26
CA PHE A 185 23.24 -76.02 -21.15
C PHE A 185 21.79 -76.18 -21.65
N GLY A 186 21.24 -77.39 -21.72
CA GLY A 186 19.84 -77.58 -22.14
C GLY A 186 19.52 -78.95 -22.71
N TYR A 187 18.45 -79.02 -23.49
CA TYR A 187 18.16 -80.17 -24.35
C TYR A 187 18.55 -79.80 -25.79
N GLY A 188 19.54 -80.46 -26.40
CA GLY A 188 20.00 -80.16 -27.77
C GLY A 188 20.89 -78.91 -27.93
N ALA A 189 21.30 -78.24 -26.84
CA ALA A 189 22.03 -76.97 -26.86
C ALA A 189 23.46 -77.12 -27.42
N LYS A 190 23.94 -76.18 -28.25
CA LYS A 190 25.20 -76.28 -29.01
C LYS A 190 26.05 -75.01 -28.92
N ALA A 191 27.22 -75.09 -28.29
CA ALA A 191 28.20 -74.00 -28.15
C ALA A 191 29.52 -74.36 -28.85
N ILE A 192 29.68 -73.92 -30.10
CA ILE A 192 30.64 -74.52 -31.04
C ILE A 192 31.85 -73.64 -31.40
N SER A 193 31.97 -72.45 -30.79
CA SER A 193 33.08 -71.50 -31.06
C SER A 193 33.77 -71.01 -29.78
N THR A 194 34.99 -70.50 -29.90
CA THR A 194 35.86 -70.15 -28.77
C THR A 194 35.16 -69.17 -27.83
N ARG A 195 35.09 -69.52 -26.54
CA ARG A 195 34.41 -68.79 -25.46
C ARG A 195 32.90 -68.57 -25.67
N THR A 196 32.22 -69.47 -26.38
CA THR A 196 30.75 -69.40 -26.54
C THR A 196 29.97 -69.94 -25.34
N VAL A 197 28.72 -69.49 -25.17
CA VAL A 197 27.78 -70.08 -24.22
C VAL A 197 26.43 -70.28 -24.90
N ALA A 198 25.88 -71.50 -24.86
CA ALA A 198 24.51 -71.80 -25.32
C ALA A 198 23.66 -72.29 -24.13
N ILE A 199 22.45 -71.77 -23.96
CA ILE A 199 21.57 -72.07 -22.81
C ILE A 199 20.13 -72.19 -23.31
N GLY A 200 19.43 -73.28 -23.00
CA GLY A 200 18.06 -73.54 -23.43
C GLY A 200 17.94 -74.64 -24.49
N GLN A 201 16.71 -75.03 -24.78
CA GLN A 201 16.40 -76.12 -25.71
C GLN A 201 16.78 -75.72 -27.16
N ASP A 202 17.61 -76.53 -27.84
CA ASP A 202 18.19 -76.25 -29.16
C ASP A 202 18.91 -74.88 -29.33
N ALA A 203 19.35 -74.26 -28.23
CA ALA A 203 20.12 -73.00 -28.28
C ALA A 203 21.44 -73.18 -29.04
N TYR A 204 21.86 -72.23 -29.89
CA TYR A 204 23.01 -72.41 -30.78
C TYR A 204 23.93 -71.19 -30.84
N ALA A 205 25.10 -71.28 -30.18
CA ALA A 205 26.12 -70.24 -30.15
C ALA A 205 27.35 -70.65 -30.99
N ALA A 206 27.62 -69.90 -32.07
CA ALA A 206 28.65 -70.18 -33.06
C ALA A 206 29.58 -68.99 -33.38
N GLY A 207 29.20 -67.76 -33.04
CA GLY A 207 30.10 -66.61 -33.14
C GLY A 207 31.13 -66.59 -32.00
N THR A 208 32.36 -66.15 -32.25
CA THR A 208 33.44 -66.15 -31.23
C THR A 208 33.07 -65.25 -30.03
N ALA A 209 33.21 -65.77 -28.81
CA ALA A 209 32.83 -65.10 -27.56
C ALA A 209 31.36 -64.62 -27.54
N SER A 210 30.44 -65.43 -28.10
CA SER A 210 28.99 -65.14 -28.14
C SER A 210 28.18 -65.99 -27.16
N ILE A 211 26.99 -65.50 -26.80
CA ILE A 211 26.07 -66.13 -25.85
C ILE A 211 24.69 -66.27 -26.50
N ALA A 212 24.09 -67.45 -26.47
CA ALA A 212 22.72 -67.74 -26.88
C ALA A 212 21.93 -68.29 -25.69
N ILE A 213 20.77 -67.71 -25.38
CA ILE A 213 19.89 -68.11 -24.27
C ILE A 213 18.46 -68.28 -24.81
N GLY A 214 17.74 -69.34 -24.42
CA GLY A 214 16.37 -69.63 -24.88
C GLY A 214 16.28 -70.74 -25.93
N GLY A 215 15.04 -71.18 -26.22
CA GLY A 215 14.79 -72.35 -27.07
C GLY A 215 13.45 -72.33 -27.81
N ALA A 216 13.22 -73.34 -28.65
CA ALA A 216 12.10 -73.40 -29.59
C ALA A 216 10.99 -74.35 -29.10
N GLN A 217 9.82 -73.79 -28.75
CA GLN A 217 8.69 -74.55 -28.23
C GLN A 217 7.89 -75.31 -29.31
N ASN A 218 8.56 -76.10 -30.18
CA ASN A 218 7.92 -77.19 -30.94
C ASN A 218 8.92 -78.17 -31.61
N PRO A 219 9.08 -79.42 -31.15
CA PRO A 219 10.01 -80.39 -31.73
C PRO A 219 9.46 -81.14 -32.97
N LYS A 220 8.52 -80.53 -33.72
CA LYS A 220 7.86 -81.15 -34.89
C LYS A 220 7.63 -80.16 -36.05
N LEU A 221 8.70 -79.49 -36.49
CA LEU A 221 8.75 -78.83 -37.80
C LEU A 221 9.99 -79.29 -38.58
N ALA A 222 9.95 -79.15 -39.90
CA ALA A 222 10.87 -79.83 -40.81
C ALA A 222 12.34 -79.38 -40.67
N SER A 223 13.24 -80.28 -41.08
CA SER A 223 14.70 -80.13 -41.06
C SER A 223 15.17 -78.75 -41.55
N GLY A 224 15.86 -78.01 -40.67
CA GLY A 224 16.55 -76.75 -41.01
C GLY A 224 16.43 -75.64 -39.97
N VAL A 225 15.35 -75.59 -39.19
CA VAL A 225 15.14 -74.54 -38.17
C VAL A 225 15.84 -74.90 -36.86
N ILE A 226 17.05 -74.39 -36.68
CA ILE A 226 17.79 -74.46 -35.41
C ILE A 226 17.12 -73.50 -34.39
N GLY A 227 17.17 -73.83 -33.09
CA GLY A 227 16.79 -72.93 -31.99
C GLY A 227 17.69 -71.68 -31.92
N ASN A 228 17.62 -70.92 -30.81
CA ASN A 228 18.16 -69.54 -30.75
C ASN A 228 19.61 -69.43 -31.30
N GLN A 229 19.74 -68.97 -32.55
CA GLN A 229 21.00 -68.99 -33.27
C GLN A 229 21.76 -67.67 -33.15
N VAL A 230 23.06 -67.77 -32.84
CA VAL A 230 24.01 -66.65 -32.73
C VAL A 230 25.28 -66.97 -33.50
N VAL A 231 25.38 -66.44 -34.72
CA VAL A 231 26.56 -66.59 -35.60
C VAL A 231 27.52 -65.39 -35.52
N GLY A 232 27.09 -64.27 -34.93
CA GLY A 232 27.92 -63.07 -34.75
C GLY A 232 28.89 -63.19 -33.56
N SER A 233 30.15 -62.79 -33.77
CA SER A 233 31.12 -62.69 -32.68
C SER A 233 30.72 -61.62 -31.66
N ARG A 234 31.08 -61.81 -30.38
CA ARG A 234 30.79 -60.90 -29.25
C ARG A 234 29.33 -60.44 -29.18
N THR A 235 28.42 -61.39 -29.44
CA THR A 235 26.97 -61.19 -29.50
C THR A 235 26.30 -61.90 -28.33
N LEU A 236 25.31 -61.30 -27.68
CA LEU A 236 24.45 -61.92 -26.68
C LEU A 236 23.01 -61.97 -27.23
N SER A 237 22.39 -63.15 -27.26
CA SER A 237 20.98 -63.30 -27.61
C SER A 237 20.18 -64.01 -26.53
N ILE A 238 18.95 -63.54 -26.30
CA ILE A 238 18.01 -64.11 -25.33
C ILE A 238 16.65 -64.24 -26.01
N ALA A 239 16.17 -65.46 -26.21
CA ALA A 239 14.83 -65.77 -26.70
C ALA A 239 13.98 -66.30 -25.54
N THR A 240 12.74 -65.83 -25.41
CA THR A 240 11.83 -66.27 -24.33
C THR A 240 10.70 -67.17 -24.85
N ASN A 241 10.40 -67.08 -26.14
CA ASN A 241 9.48 -67.94 -26.89
C ASN A 241 9.78 -67.81 -28.39
N SER A 242 9.03 -68.52 -29.24
CA SER A 242 9.20 -68.53 -30.70
C SER A 242 9.02 -67.19 -31.41
N ALA A 243 8.56 -66.13 -30.73
CA ALA A 243 8.24 -64.83 -31.34
C ALA A 243 9.16 -63.68 -30.89
N THR A 244 9.90 -63.80 -29.78
CA THR A 244 10.64 -62.66 -29.19
C THR A 244 12.10 -63.01 -28.86
N LYS A 245 13.03 -62.25 -29.46
CA LYS A 245 14.48 -62.47 -29.41
C LYS A 245 15.23 -61.16 -29.15
N PHE A 246 15.77 -60.98 -27.95
CA PHE A 246 16.79 -59.97 -27.70
C PHE A 246 18.10 -60.37 -28.38
N THR A 247 18.82 -59.41 -28.94
CA THR A 247 20.13 -59.56 -29.60
C THR A 247 20.96 -58.30 -29.39
N GLY A 248 22.08 -58.41 -28.68
CA GLY A 248 23.03 -57.33 -28.49
C GLY A 248 24.41 -57.67 -29.03
N THR A 249 25.11 -56.69 -29.60
CA THR A 249 26.47 -56.86 -30.15
C THR A 249 27.42 -55.80 -29.61
N THR A 250 28.66 -56.16 -29.31
CA THR A 250 29.63 -55.15 -28.86
C THR A 250 30.24 -54.40 -30.05
N LYS A 251 30.12 -53.06 -30.08
CA LYS A 251 30.87 -52.22 -31.02
C LYS A 251 32.21 -51.79 -30.41
N GLY A 252 33.29 -51.98 -31.17
CA GLY A 252 34.62 -51.49 -30.83
C GLY A 252 35.31 -52.19 -29.65
N SER A 253 36.51 -51.69 -29.33
CA SER A 253 37.38 -52.19 -28.26
C SER A 253 37.00 -51.69 -26.86
N SER A 254 36.09 -50.71 -26.75
CA SER A 254 35.69 -50.03 -25.51
C SER A 254 34.61 -50.75 -24.69
N GLY A 255 34.00 -51.82 -25.21
CA GLY A 255 33.17 -52.74 -24.41
C GLY A 255 31.72 -52.31 -24.14
N GLN A 256 31.16 -51.34 -24.88
CA GLN A 256 29.72 -51.10 -24.87
C GLN A 256 28.95 -52.33 -25.41
N PHE A 257 27.84 -52.66 -24.76
CA PHE A 257 26.85 -53.65 -25.18
C PHE A 257 25.53 -52.92 -25.47
N ASP A 258 25.23 -52.69 -26.74
CA ASP A 258 23.89 -52.30 -27.17
C ASP A 258 22.99 -53.56 -27.15
N PHE A 259 21.73 -53.44 -26.71
CA PHE A 259 20.73 -54.51 -26.75
C PHE A 259 19.57 -54.12 -27.68
N ASP A 260 19.44 -54.80 -28.83
CA ASP A 260 18.26 -54.71 -29.69
C ASP A 260 17.23 -55.78 -29.30
N LEU A 261 15.94 -55.47 -29.44
CA LEU A 261 14.84 -56.44 -29.30
C LEU A 261 14.24 -56.71 -30.68
N THR A 262 14.48 -57.91 -31.21
CA THR A 262 13.94 -58.38 -32.47
C THR A 262 12.71 -59.26 -32.21
N ILE A 263 11.53 -58.84 -32.68
CA ILE A 263 10.33 -59.67 -32.68
C ILE A 263 10.25 -60.36 -34.05
N VAL A 264 10.21 -61.70 -34.08
CA VAL A 264 10.32 -62.50 -35.30
C VAL A 264 8.97 -63.16 -35.63
N ASN A 265 8.23 -62.52 -36.53
CA ASN A 265 7.07 -63.02 -37.28
C ASN A 265 6.07 -63.94 -36.54
N GLY A 266 5.12 -63.30 -35.86
CA GLY A 266 3.76 -63.80 -35.66
C GLY A 266 2.77 -62.66 -35.85
N VAL A 267 1.69 -62.85 -36.62
CA VAL A 267 0.75 -61.75 -36.95
C VAL A 267 -0.09 -61.40 -35.71
N ALA A 268 0.23 -60.28 -35.07
CA ALA A 268 -0.55 -59.69 -33.99
C ALA A 268 -1.53 -58.63 -34.54
N THR A 269 -2.68 -59.07 -35.03
CA THR A 269 -3.79 -58.15 -35.38
C THR A 269 -4.35 -57.49 -34.12
N GLY A 270 -4.24 -56.16 -34.02
CA GLY A 270 -5.03 -55.33 -33.10
C GLY A 270 -4.57 -55.33 -31.63
N GLY A 271 -3.49 -54.61 -31.31
CA GLY A 271 -3.11 -54.34 -29.93
C GLY A 271 -1.77 -53.62 -29.76
N THR A 272 -1.77 -52.28 -29.78
CA THR A 272 -0.56 -51.45 -29.73
C THR A 272 0.07 -51.37 -28.33
N TYR A 273 0.54 -52.50 -27.79
CA TYR A 273 1.36 -52.52 -26.58
C TYR A 273 2.76 -51.98 -26.88
N LYS A 274 3.01 -50.75 -26.42
CA LYS A 274 4.22 -49.96 -26.70
C LYS A 274 5.47 -50.58 -26.06
N THR A 275 6.21 -51.36 -26.84
CA THR A 275 7.44 -52.05 -26.40
C THR A 275 8.53 -51.06 -26.00
N LEU A 276 9.12 -51.26 -24.81
CA LEU A 276 10.28 -50.50 -24.35
C LEU A 276 11.58 -51.21 -24.80
N THR A 277 12.25 -50.68 -25.82
CA THR A 277 13.59 -51.15 -26.25
C THR A 277 14.66 -50.30 -25.58
N SER A 278 15.27 -50.80 -24.51
CA SER A 278 16.41 -50.16 -23.84
C SER A 278 17.73 -50.70 -24.41
N GLY A 279 18.42 -49.90 -25.22
CA GLY A 279 19.74 -50.30 -25.74
C GLY A 279 20.20 -49.49 -26.95
N VAL A 280 19.26 -49.02 -27.79
CA VAL A 280 19.61 -48.09 -28.86
C VAL A 280 19.96 -46.73 -28.24
N THR A 281 21.26 -46.52 -27.99
CA THR A 281 21.82 -45.18 -28.11
C THR A 281 21.54 -44.76 -29.54
N LYS A 282 20.46 -44.01 -29.76
CA LYS A 282 20.33 -43.32 -31.04
C LYS A 282 21.39 -42.22 -31.04
N THR A 283 22.58 -42.55 -31.56
CA THR A 283 23.10 -41.74 -32.65
C THR A 283 22.04 -41.81 -33.73
N LEU A 284 21.05 -40.90 -33.63
CA LEU A 284 20.19 -40.64 -34.77
C LEU A 284 21.15 -40.24 -35.90
N ASP A 285 20.96 -40.77 -37.11
CA ASP A 285 21.66 -40.18 -38.26
C ASP A 285 21.33 -38.68 -38.32
N ALA A 286 22.19 -37.88 -38.94
CA ALA A 286 22.07 -36.43 -38.84
C ALA A 286 20.72 -35.86 -39.35
N ALA A 287 19.96 -36.61 -40.16
CA ALA A 287 18.60 -36.25 -40.56
C ALA A 287 17.57 -36.66 -39.48
N ALA A 288 17.57 -37.91 -39.03
CA ALA A 288 16.71 -38.36 -37.94
C ALA A 288 16.97 -37.59 -36.62
N ALA A 289 18.20 -37.11 -36.40
CA ALA A 289 18.62 -36.32 -35.24
C ALA A 289 17.85 -35.00 -35.19
N GLN A 290 17.74 -34.34 -36.33
CA GLN A 290 16.87 -33.20 -36.52
C GLN A 290 15.42 -33.65 -36.27
N THR A 291 14.95 -34.77 -36.84
CA THR A 291 13.58 -35.26 -36.67
C THR A 291 13.15 -35.54 -35.22
N LEU A 292 14.06 -35.78 -34.25
CA LEU A 292 13.69 -35.86 -32.82
C LEU A 292 13.73 -34.51 -32.09
N TYR A 293 14.35 -33.50 -32.70
CA TYR A 293 14.10 -32.09 -32.41
C TYR A 293 12.80 -31.59 -33.08
N GLN A 294 12.29 -32.30 -34.10
CA GLN A 294 11.06 -31.93 -34.81
C GLN A 294 9.79 -32.53 -34.20
N THR A 295 8.88 -31.64 -33.85
CA THR A 295 7.42 -31.82 -33.93
C THR A 295 6.86 -33.06 -33.22
N LEU A 296 6.60 -32.94 -31.92
CA LEU A 296 5.91 -33.96 -31.13
C LEU A 296 4.39 -33.91 -31.37
N THR A 297 3.90 -34.60 -32.41
CA THR A 297 2.47 -34.80 -32.70
C THR A 297 1.93 -36.09 -32.08
N THR A 298 0.93 -36.00 -31.20
CA THR A 298 0.22 -37.16 -30.63
C THR A 298 -1.28 -36.91 -30.47
N GLY A 299 -2.09 -37.57 -31.29
CA GLY A 299 -3.55 -37.51 -31.26
C GLY A 299 -4.16 -37.84 -32.63
N ALA A 300 -5.47 -38.10 -32.69
CA ALA A 300 -6.16 -38.23 -33.96
C ALA A 300 -6.24 -36.85 -34.64
N ALA A 301 -5.87 -36.75 -35.91
CA ALA A 301 -5.83 -35.49 -36.68
C ALA A 301 -4.99 -34.34 -36.05
N ALA A 302 -4.09 -34.62 -35.10
CA ALA A 302 -3.14 -33.63 -34.60
C ALA A 302 -2.11 -33.27 -35.68
N ALA A 303 -1.82 -31.98 -35.85
CA ALA A 303 -0.84 -31.49 -36.81
C ALA A 303 0.08 -30.44 -36.17
N GLY A 304 1.39 -30.64 -36.35
CA GLY A 304 2.43 -29.72 -35.89
C GLY A 304 3.25 -29.16 -37.06
N SER A 305 4.13 -28.20 -36.77
CA SER A 305 4.74 -27.36 -37.81
C SER A 305 5.60 -28.15 -38.80
N GLY A 306 5.47 -27.78 -40.08
CA GLY A 306 6.40 -28.18 -41.14
C GLY A 306 7.79 -27.54 -41.01
N SER A 307 7.96 -26.58 -40.08
CA SER A 307 9.26 -26.01 -39.69
C SER A 307 9.97 -26.80 -38.58
N GLY A 308 9.34 -27.86 -38.06
CA GLY A 308 10.04 -28.85 -37.26
C GLY A 308 10.43 -28.42 -35.84
N GLN A 309 9.59 -27.67 -35.13
CA GLN A 309 9.85 -27.30 -33.72
C GLN A 309 8.56 -27.26 -32.84
N GLY A 310 7.44 -27.80 -33.31
CA GLY A 310 6.16 -27.72 -32.58
C GLY A 310 5.92 -28.84 -31.55
N ILE A 311 4.87 -28.70 -30.73
CA ILE A 311 4.28 -29.77 -29.93
C ILE A 311 2.77 -29.73 -30.15
N ALA A 312 2.16 -30.83 -30.59
CA ALA A 312 0.71 -30.92 -30.84
C ALA A 312 0.14 -32.18 -30.16
N MET A 313 -0.59 -32.02 -29.05
CA MET A 313 -1.07 -33.13 -28.22
C MET A 313 -2.57 -33.04 -27.96
N GLY A 314 -3.35 -34.02 -28.45
CA GLY A 314 -4.81 -34.04 -28.37
C GLY A 314 -5.46 -34.32 -29.73
N SER A 315 -6.76 -34.63 -29.74
CA SER A 315 -7.49 -34.72 -31.02
C SER A 315 -7.49 -33.35 -31.70
N SER A 316 -7.27 -33.28 -33.02
CA SER A 316 -7.29 -32.04 -33.80
C SER A 316 -6.35 -30.92 -33.33
N ALA A 317 -5.36 -31.20 -32.46
CA ALA A 317 -4.46 -30.18 -31.92
C ALA A 317 -3.55 -29.61 -33.02
N LEU A 318 -3.46 -28.28 -33.12
CA LEU A 318 -2.82 -27.56 -34.23
C LEU A 318 -1.68 -26.67 -33.71
N ALA A 319 -0.43 -27.07 -33.94
CA ALA A 319 0.77 -26.30 -33.58
C ALA A 319 1.56 -25.94 -34.86
N LEU A 320 1.03 -25.02 -35.67
CA LEU A 320 1.41 -24.90 -37.08
C LEU A 320 2.72 -24.15 -37.35
N THR A 321 3.25 -23.43 -36.37
CA THR A 321 4.41 -22.54 -36.48
C THR A 321 5.61 -23.01 -35.67
N THR A 322 6.78 -22.43 -35.94
CA THR A 322 8.04 -22.73 -35.25
C THR A 322 7.90 -22.51 -33.73
N GLN A 323 8.41 -23.45 -32.92
CA GLN A 323 8.39 -23.42 -31.45
C GLN A 323 6.98 -23.30 -30.81
N SER A 324 5.89 -23.57 -31.55
CA SER A 324 4.53 -23.51 -31.01
C SER A 324 4.13 -24.76 -30.22
N VAL A 325 3.34 -24.59 -29.16
CA VAL A 325 2.90 -25.66 -28.26
C VAL A 325 1.38 -25.66 -28.16
N SER A 326 0.72 -26.69 -28.68
CA SER A 326 -0.73 -26.86 -28.63
C SER A 326 -1.09 -28.18 -27.91
N ILE A 327 -1.70 -28.09 -26.73
CA ILE A 327 -2.00 -29.24 -25.87
C ILE A 327 -3.45 -29.18 -25.41
N GLY A 328 -4.30 -30.01 -25.99
CA GLY A 328 -5.75 -30.07 -25.76
C GLY A 328 -6.51 -30.46 -27.02
N ALA A 329 -7.70 -31.04 -26.87
CA ALA A 329 -8.57 -31.31 -28.01
C ALA A 329 -8.92 -29.98 -28.72
N ASP A 330 -8.76 -29.95 -30.04
CA ASP A 330 -9.09 -28.80 -30.91
C ASP A 330 -8.37 -27.48 -30.52
N SER A 331 -7.28 -27.60 -29.76
CA SER A 331 -6.37 -26.50 -29.40
C SER A 331 -5.59 -25.99 -30.61
N GLN A 332 -5.25 -24.70 -30.63
CA GLN A 332 -4.62 -24.04 -31.79
C GLN A 332 -3.53 -23.04 -31.36
N ALA A 333 -2.25 -23.42 -31.48
CA ALA A 333 -1.10 -22.54 -31.41
C ALA A 333 -0.64 -22.17 -32.84
N LEU A 334 -1.02 -20.98 -33.30
CA LEU A 334 -0.86 -20.52 -34.68
C LEU A 334 0.11 -19.33 -34.87
N GLY A 335 0.49 -18.62 -33.81
CA GLY A 335 1.60 -17.64 -33.86
C GLY A 335 2.95 -18.31 -33.60
N GLU A 336 4.07 -17.76 -34.07
CA GLU A 336 5.39 -18.31 -33.75
C GLU A 336 5.65 -18.30 -32.24
N GLN A 337 6.29 -19.33 -31.68
CA GLN A 337 6.56 -19.45 -30.22
C GLN A 337 5.29 -19.39 -29.33
N SER A 338 4.09 -19.54 -29.90
CA SER A 338 2.83 -19.45 -29.16
C SER A 338 2.51 -20.72 -28.36
N THR A 339 1.76 -20.60 -27.26
CA THR A 339 1.37 -21.71 -26.38
C THR A 339 -0.13 -21.75 -26.13
N ALA A 340 -0.83 -22.75 -26.67
CA ALA A 340 -2.23 -23.08 -26.39
C ALA A 340 -2.31 -24.33 -25.48
N LEU A 341 -2.94 -24.24 -24.30
CA LEU A 341 -3.06 -25.33 -23.33
C LEU A 341 -4.48 -25.40 -22.76
N GLY A 342 -5.22 -26.44 -23.14
CA GLY A 342 -6.62 -26.66 -22.82
C GLY A 342 -7.45 -26.95 -24.08
N ALA A 343 -8.63 -27.56 -23.91
CA ALA A 343 -9.53 -27.81 -25.04
C ALA A 343 -9.97 -26.49 -25.70
N ASN A 344 -10.03 -26.47 -27.03
CA ASN A 344 -10.45 -25.32 -27.85
C ASN A 344 -9.70 -23.99 -27.56
N THR A 345 -8.55 -24.02 -26.90
CA THR A 345 -7.72 -22.83 -26.63
C THR A 345 -6.99 -22.35 -27.88
N ARG A 346 -6.79 -21.03 -28.01
CA ARG A 346 -6.28 -20.40 -29.24
C ARG A 346 -5.19 -19.38 -28.92
N ALA A 347 -3.95 -19.66 -29.29
CA ALA A 347 -2.82 -18.74 -29.24
C ALA A 347 -2.44 -18.35 -30.67
N HIS A 348 -3.00 -17.25 -31.17
CA HIS A 348 -2.87 -16.81 -32.56
C HIS A 348 -1.80 -15.74 -32.76
N GLY A 349 -1.45 -14.96 -31.73
CA GLY A 349 -0.36 -13.98 -31.81
C GLY A 349 1.02 -14.63 -31.65
N ASP A 350 2.05 -14.06 -32.26
CA ASP A 350 3.44 -14.48 -32.04
C ASP A 350 3.83 -14.29 -30.57
N ALA A 351 4.55 -15.24 -29.97
CA ALA A 351 4.87 -15.35 -28.55
C ALA A 351 3.65 -15.27 -27.60
N SER A 352 2.42 -15.50 -28.09
CA SER A 352 1.20 -15.45 -27.27
C SER A 352 0.97 -16.73 -26.46
N VAL A 353 0.28 -16.59 -25.33
CA VAL A 353 -0.07 -17.68 -24.42
C VAL A 353 -1.58 -17.71 -24.20
N ALA A 354 -2.22 -18.87 -24.39
CA ALA A 354 -3.64 -19.12 -24.13
C ALA A 354 -3.79 -20.40 -23.28
N ILE A 355 -4.16 -20.27 -22.00
CA ILE A 355 -4.25 -21.41 -21.08
C ILE A 355 -5.63 -21.45 -20.42
N GLY A 356 -6.38 -22.54 -20.57
CA GLY A 356 -7.70 -22.67 -19.94
C GLY A 356 -8.61 -23.62 -20.69
N GLY A 357 -9.61 -23.06 -21.38
CA GLY A 357 -10.60 -23.81 -22.12
C GLY A 357 -11.80 -22.99 -22.56
N ASP A 358 -12.60 -23.59 -23.43
CA ASP A 358 -13.97 -23.21 -23.77
C ASP A 358 -14.99 -23.55 -22.67
N ASP A 359 -14.81 -24.69 -22.01
CA ASP A 359 -15.89 -25.37 -21.28
C ASP A 359 -16.23 -24.78 -19.89
N ILE A 360 -16.85 -23.60 -19.93
CA ILE A 360 -17.54 -22.96 -18.81
C ILE A 360 -18.80 -23.73 -18.38
N THR A 361 -19.30 -24.66 -19.21
CA THR A 361 -20.58 -25.38 -19.04
C THR A 361 -20.65 -26.12 -17.71
N ALA A 362 -19.58 -26.84 -17.36
CA ALA A 362 -19.46 -27.58 -16.11
C ALA A 362 -19.61 -26.69 -14.86
N ILE A 363 -19.12 -25.44 -14.92
CA ILE A 363 -19.26 -24.46 -13.84
C ILE A 363 -20.70 -23.92 -13.81
N THR A 364 -21.29 -23.62 -14.98
CA THR A 364 -22.65 -23.09 -15.11
C THR A 364 -23.75 -24.08 -14.71
N ASN A 365 -23.48 -25.39 -14.67
CA ASN A 365 -24.46 -26.38 -14.24
C ASN A 365 -24.64 -26.44 -12.71
N ILE A 366 -23.76 -25.79 -11.93
CA ILE A 366 -23.84 -25.73 -10.47
C ILE A 366 -24.49 -24.40 -10.06
N GLN A 367 -25.74 -24.45 -9.57
CA GLN A 367 -26.49 -23.23 -9.25
C GLN A 367 -25.78 -22.34 -8.20
N ALA A 368 -25.22 -22.94 -7.15
CA ALA A 368 -24.46 -22.21 -6.14
C ALA A 368 -23.26 -21.42 -6.72
N ASN A 369 -22.64 -21.90 -7.80
CA ASN A 369 -21.56 -21.18 -8.49
C ASN A 369 -22.11 -19.96 -9.24
N LYS A 370 -23.30 -20.06 -9.85
CA LYS A 370 -23.99 -18.89 -10.43
C LYS A 370 -24.33 -17.88 -9.36
N ASP A 371 -24.90 -18.33 -8.24
CA ASP A 371 -25.35 -17.44 -7.16
C ASP A 371 -24.17 -16.68 -6.53
N GLN A 372 -23.05 -17.37 -6.29
CA GLN A 372 -21.80 -16.75 -5.84
C GLN A 372 -21.23 -15.80 -6.91
N PHE A 373 -21.12 -16.22 -8.17
CA PHE A 373 -20.62 -15.39 -9.25
C PHE A 373 -21.48 -14.12 -9.45
N LYS A 374 -22.80 -14.24 -9.38
CA LYS A 374 -23.77 -13.15 -9.46
C LYS A 374 -23.65 -12.20 -8.26
N THR A 375 -23.48 -12.74 -7.05
CA THR A 375 -23.24 -11.95 -5.83
C THR A 375 -21.95 -11.13 -5.92
N LEU A 376 -20.88 -11.73 -6.45
CA LEU A 376 -19.54 -11.14 -6.47
C LEU A 376 -19.31 -10.20 -7.68
N THR A 377 -19.82 -10.55 -8.87
CA THR A 377 -19.68 -9.74 -10.10
C THR A 377 -20.84 -8.77 -10.34
N GLY A 378 -22.08 -9.13 -9.98
CA GLY A 378 -23.33 -8.52 -10.47
C GLY A 378 -23.85 -9.09 -11.80
N ASN A 379 -23.01 -9.81 -12.56
CA ASN A 379 -23.31 -10.39 -13.86
C ASN A 379 -23.80 -11.84 -13.71
N ASP A 380 -24.62 -12.32 -14.65
CA ASP A 380 -25.01 -13.74 -14.70
C ASP A 380 -23.91 -14.57 -15.36
N LEU A 381 -23.69 -15.80 -14.85
CA LEU A 381 -22.72 -16.72 -15.43
C LEU A 381 -23.31 -17.39 -16.68
N SER A 382 -23.05 -16.82 -17.86
CA SER A 382 -23.56 -17.31 -19.14
C SER A 382 -22.67 -18.41 -19.74
N GLY A 383 -23.26 -19.57 -20.02
CA GLY A 383 -22.58 -20.73 -20.62
C GLY A 383 -22.37 -20.62 -22.14
N ALA A 384 -21.92 -19.45 -22.63
CA ALA A 384 -21.67 -19.25 -24.06
C ALA A 384 -20.32 -19.86 -24.47
N TYR A 385 -20.31 -20.62 -25.57
CA TYR A 385 -19.10 -21.20 -26.12
C TYR A 385 -18.17 -20.10 -26.68
N VAL A 386 -17.07 -19.85 -25.97
CA VAL A 386 -16.02 -18.89 -26.36
C VAL A 386 -14.67 -19.50 -25.98
N ALA A 387 -13.74 -19.58 -26.92
CA ALA A 387 -12.39 -20.08 -26.64
C ALA A 387 -11.65 -19.18 -25.63
N THR A 388 -10.72 -19.74 -24.85
CA THR A 388 -9.60 -18.92 -24.33
C THR A 388 -8.76 -18.50 -25.54
N GLU A 389 -8.74 -17.21 -25.88
CA GLU A 389 -8.11 -16.68 -27.09
C GLU A 389 -7.03 -15.64 -26.73
N SER A 390 -5.82 -15.81 -27.24
CA SER A 390 -4.76 -14.81 -27.21
C SER A 390 -4.32 -14.52 -28.65
N SER A 391 -4.78 -13.40 -29.20
CA SER A 391 -4.61 -13.04 -30.63
C SER A 391 -3.70 -11.82 -30.86
N GLY A 392 -3.33 -11.09 -29.81
CA GLY A 392 -2.26 -10.09 -29.87
C GLY A 392 -0.85 -10.70 -29.78
N GLY A 393 0.14 -10.10 -30.43
CA GLY A 393 1.55 -10.48 -30.30
C GLY A 393 2.04 -10.25 -28.87
N GLY A 394 2.69 -11.26 -28.27
CA GLY A 394 3.13 -11.26 -26.87
C GLY A 394 1.99 -11.24 -25.83
N ALA A 395 0.75 -11.51 -26.25
CA ALA A 395 -0.42 -11.44 -25.35
C ALA A 395 -0.63 -12.73 -24.54
N VAL A 396 -1.25 -12.60 -23.37
CA VAL A 396 -1.48 -13.69 -22.41
C VAL A 396 -2.96 -13.76 -22.04
N ALA A 397 -3.62 -14.87 -22.36
CA ALA A 397 -4.99 -15.19 -21.94
C ALA A 397 -4.98 -16.43 -21.03
N ILE A 398 -5.47 -16.31 -19.79
CA ILE A 398 -5.50 -17.41 -18.82
C ILE A 398 -6.87 -17.50 -18.14
N GLY A 399 -7.51 -18.65 -18.23
CA GLY A 399 -8.84 -18.94 -17.68
C GLY A 399 -9.88 -19.19 -18.76
N ALA A 400 -10.97 -19.88 -18.39
CA ALA A 400 -12.01 -20.28 -19.34
C ALA A 400 -12.64 -19.04 -20.02
N THR A 401 -12.77 -19.06 -21.35
CA THR A 401 -13.28 -17.94 -22.19
C THR A 401 -12.46 -16.62 -22.12
N ALA A 402 -11.28 -16.60 -21.48
CA ALA A 402 -10.46 -15.38 -21.36
C ALA A 402 -9.89 -14.94 -22.72
N THR A 403 -9.87 -13.64 -22.99
CA THR A 403 -9.66 -13.08 -24.33
C THR A 403 -8.63 -11.94 -24.31
N ALA A 404 -7.46 -12.11 -24.95
CA ALA A 404 -6.39 -11.12 -25.04
C ALA A 404 -6.09 -10.74 -26.51
N LYS A 405 -6.65 -9.62 -26.98
CA LYS A 405 -6.61 -9.20 -28.41
C LYS A 405 -5.60 -8.10 -28.74
N GLY A 406 -5.18 -7.31 -27.76
CA GLY A 406 -4.15 -6.28 -27.96
C GLY A 406 -2.75 -6.86 -27.89
N ASN A 407 -1.80 -6.29 -28.63
CA ASN A 407 -0.38 -6.65 -28.51
C ASN A 407 0.12 -6.38 -27.08
N PHE A 408 0.76 -7.37 -26.46
CA PHE A 408 1.17 -7.38 -25.05
C PHE A 408 0.00 -7.32 -24.04
N ALA A 409 -1.25 -7.57 -24.47
CA ALA A 409 -2.39 -7.61 -23.55
C ALA A 409 -2.32 -8.82 -22.61
N THR A 410 -2.82 -8.66 -21.39
CA THR A 410 -2.90 -9.73 -20.37
C THR A 410 -4.33 -9.83 -19.86
N ALA A 411 -5.01 -10.95 -20.12
CA ALA A 411 -6.33 -11.29 -19.61
C ALA A 411 -6.24 -12.53 -18.71
N ILE A 412 -6.38 -12.37 -17.39
CA ILE A 412 -6.27 -13.46 -16.41
C ILE A 412 -7.55 -13.54 -15.57
N GLY A 413 -8.36 -14.56 -15.84
CA GLY A 413 -9.63 -14.82 -15.16
C GLY A 413 -10.71 -15.29 -16.14
N MET A 414 -11.67 -16.07 -15.65
CA MET A 414 -12.80 -16.52 -16.46
C MET A 414 -13.56 -15.33 -17.07
N THR A 415 -13.80 -15.31 -18.39
CA THR A 415 -14.38 -14.18 -19.16
C THR A 415 -13.58 -12.85 -19.09
N ALA A 416 -12.35 -12.84 -18.58
CA ALA A 416 -11.52 -11.63 -18.59
C ALA A 416 -11.18 -11.23 -20.04
N THR A 417 -11.29 -9.94 -20.37
CA THR A 417 -11.10 -9.42 -21.74
C THR A 417 -10.10 -8.27 -21.72
N ALA A 418 -9.01 -8.37 -22.48
CA ALA A 418 -7.99 -7.34 -22.60
C ALA A 418 -7.63 -7.05 -24.07
N GLY A 419 -7.58 -5.77 -24.44
CA GLY A 419 -7.19 -5.34 -25.78
C GLY A 419 -7.87 -4.03 -26.15
N GLY A 420 -7.07 -3.00 -26.41
CA GLY A 420 -7.56 -1.70 -26.85
C GLY A 420 -7.99 -1.68 -28.32
N ALA A 421 -8.86 -0.75 -28.68
CA ALA A 421 -9.38 -0.59 -30.04
C ALA A 421 -8.28 -0.23 -31.07
N GLY A 422 -7.16 0.35 -30.65
CA GLY A 422 -5.96 0.59 -31.47
C GLY A 422 -5.00 -0.59 -31.54
N GLY A 423 -5.34 -1.76 -30.97
CA GLY A 423 -4.49 -2.94 -30.92
C GLY A 423 -3.39 -2.89 -29.86
N ALA A 424 -3.39 -1.86 -29.00
CA ALA A 424 -2.47 -1.76 -27.88
C ALA A 424 -2.86 -2.68 -26.71
N GLY A 425 -1.88 -3.08 -25.91
CA GLY A 425 -2.07 -3.94 -24.75
C GLY A 425 -2.92 -3.32 -23.66
N GLY A 426 -3.68 -4.15 -22.95
CA GLY A 426 -4.36 -3.81 -21.70
C GLY A 426 -4.19 -4.95 -20.70
N VAL A 427 -4.46 -4.70 -19.41
CA VAL A 427 -4.26 -5.67 -18.32
C VAL A 427 -5.57 -5.90 -17.57
N ALA A 428 -6.30 -6.96 -17.92
CA ALA A 428 -7.53 -7.40 -17.25
C ALA A 428 -7.22 -8.59 -16.32
N ILE A 429 -7.38 -8.43 -15.01
CA ILE A 429 -7.11 -9.48 -14.02
C ILE A 429 -8.28 -9.60 -13.05
N GLY A 430 -8.95 -10.76 -13.06
CA GLY A 430 -10.19 -11.04 -12.35
C GLY A 430 -11.29 -11.50 -13.32
N ALA A 431 -12.22 -12.34 -12.88
CA ALA A 431 -13.30 -12.80 -13.76
C ALA A 431 -14.23 -11.64 -14.16
N THR A 432 -14.72 -11.64 -15.40
CA THR A 432 -15.45 -10.51 -16.05
C THR A 432 -14.71 -9.17 -16.06
N SER A 433 -13.40 -9.11 -15.80
CA SER A 433 -12.63 -7.86 -15.94
C SER A 433 -12.47 -7.49 -17.42
N VAL A 434 -12.52 -6.18 -17.72
CA VAL A 434 -12.46 -5.65 -19.09
C VAL A 434 -11.47 -4.50 -19.18
N ALA A 435 -10.34 -4.71 -19.87
CA ALA A 435 -9.36 -3.69 -20.21
C ALA A 435 -9.45 -3.41 -21.73
N SER A 436 -10.44 -2.62 -22.14
CA SER A 436 -10.78 -2.36 -23.56
C SER A 436 -10.28 -1.01 -24.10
N GLY A 437 -9.61 -0.21 -23.28
CA GLY A 437 -8.89 0.98 -23.74
C GLY A 437 -7.42 0.65 -24.07
N ASP A 438 -6.84 1.38 -25.02
CA ASP A 438 -5.40 1.27 -25.34
C ASP A 438 -4.56 1.59 -24.09
N GLY A 439 -3.73 0.66 -23.62
CA GLY A 439 -2.93 0.84 -22.39
C GLY A 439 -3.73 0.78 -21.08
N SER A 440 -4.98 0.32 -21.11
CA SER A 440 -5.85 0.29 -19.92
C SER A 440 -5.55 -0.86 -18.96
N MET A 441 -5.93 -0.70 -17.69
CA MET A 441 -5.81 -1.68 -16.63
C MET A 441 -7.16 -1.88 -15.92
N ALA A 442 -7.50 -3.14 -15.64
CA ALA A 442 -8.74 -3.58 -15.01
C ALA A 442 -8.45 -4.74 -14.04
N MET A 443 -7.97 -4.40 -12.85
CA MET A 443 -7.59 -5.37 -11.81
C MET A 443 -8.67 -5.48 -10.73
N GLY A 444 -9.53 -6.49 -10.85
CA GLY A 444 -10.62 -6.74 -9.94
C GLY A 444 -11.75 -7.49 -10.62
N LEU A 445 -12.60 -8.13 -9.81
CA LEU A 445 -13.76 -8.86 -10.32
C LEU A 445 -14.78 -7.88 -10.92
N ASN A 446 -15.17 -8.04 -12.19
CA ASN A 446 -15.97 -7.07 -12.96
C ASN A 446 -15.36 -5.65 -13.03
N ALA A 447 -14.04 -5.50 -12.86
CA ALA A 447 -13.35 -4.22 -13.05
C ALA A 447 -13.32 -3.83 -14.54
N LYS A 448 -13.43 -2.54 -14.87
CA LYS A 448 -13.47 -2.05 -16.26
C LYS A 448 -12.56 -0.84 -16.48
N GLY A 449 -11.45 -1.05 -17.19
CA GLY A 449 -10.64 0.01 -17.79
C GLY A 449 -11.08 0.18 -19.25
N VAL A 450 -11.99 1.12 -19.51
CA VAL A 450 -12.56 1.34 -20.86
C VAL A 450 -11.86 2.49 -21.58
N GLY A 451 -11.43 3.51 -20.84
CA GLY A 451 -10.69 4.63 -21.40
C GLY A 451 -9.24 4.27 -21.77
N LYS A 452 -8.68 4.98 -22.75
CA LYS A 452 -7.25 4.93 -23.09
C LYS A 452 -6.40 5.28 -21.86
N GLN A 453 -5.38 4.49 -21.55
CA GLN A 453 -4.52 4.60 -20.37
C GLN A 453 -5.26 4.62 -19.00
N SER A 454 -6.52 4.18 -18.97
CA SER A 454 -7.34 4.18 -17.75
C SER A 454 -6.97 3.06 -16.77
N GLN A 455 -7.19 3.27 -15.48
CA GLN A 455 -6.76 2.38 -14.40
C GLN A 455 -7.92 2.06 -13.44
N ALA A 456 -8.58 0.92 -13.61
CA ALA A 456 -9.61 0.42 -12.71
C ALA A 456 -9.06 -0.68 -11.79
N LEU A 457 -8.99 -0.42 -10.48
CA LEU A 457 -8.45 -1.35 -9.48
C LEU A 457 -9.45 -1.55 -8.32
N GLY A 458 -10.08 -2.72 -8.27
CA GLY A 458 -11.09 -3.07 -7.26
C GLY A 458 -12.30 -3.79 -7.87
N THR A 459 -13.06 -4.52 -7.04
CA THR A 459 -14.28 -5.21 -7.49
C THR A 459 -15.30 -4.20 -8.00
N ALA A 460 -15.76 -4.38 -9.25
CA ALA A 460 -16.62 -3.45 -9.97
C ALA A 460 -16.09 -2.00 -10.05
N ALA A 461 -14.77 -1.77 -9.96
CA ALA A 461 -14.17 -0.48 -10.27
C ALA A 461 -14.29 -0.17 -11.77
N GLN A 462 -14.55 1.08 -12.15
CA GLN A 462 -14.81 1.48 -13.54
C GLN A 462 -14.09 2.78 -13.88
N ALA A 463 -13.06 2.72 -14.72
CA ALA A 463 -12.34 3.86 -15.26
C ALA A 463 -12.70 4.01 -16.75
N LEU A 464 -13.61 4.94 -17.04
CA LEU A 464 -14.38 4.97 -18.28
C LEU A 464 -13.86 5.97 -19.33
N ALA A 465 -13.03 6.93 -18.92
CA ALA A 465 -12.50 7.99 -19.78
C ALA A 465 -10.96 7.94 -19.87
N GLU A 466 -10.39 8.66 -20.83
CA GLU A 466 -8.95 8.67 -21.06
C GLU A 466 -8.17 9.20 -19.83
N ASN A 467 -7.05 8.55 -19.53
CA ASN A 467 -6.20 8.74 -18.34
C ASN A 467 -6.90 8.56 -16.97
N SER A 468 -8.19 8.22 -16.94
CA SER A 468 -8.97 8.17 -15.72
C SER A 468 -8.53 7.02 -14.78
N THR A 469 -8.56 7.27 -13.47
CA THR A 469 -8.17 6.30 -12.44
C THR A 469 -9.33 6.06 -11.47
N ALA A 470 -9.66 4.79 -11.20
CA ALA A 470 -10.71 4.36 -10.28
C ALA A 470 -10.18 3.25 -9.35
N LEU A 471 -9.84 3.61 -8.11
CA LEU A 471 -9.24 2.73 -7.11
C LEU A 471 -10.20 2.51 -5.93
N GLY A 472 -10.78 1.31 -5.84
CA GLY A 472 -11.69 0.91 -4.77
C GLY A 472 -12.90 0.12 -5.28
N THR A 473 -13.54 -0.65 -4.39
CA THR A 473 -14.75 -1.39 -4.73
C THR A 473 -15.86 -0.44 -5.19
N LYS A 474 -16.38 -0.62 -6.40
CA LYS A 474 -17.35 0.28 -7.05
C LYS A 474 -16.87 1.74 -7.19
N ALA A 475 -15.56 2.01 -7.20
CA ALA A 475 -15.04 3.31 -7.62
C ALA A 475 -15.35 3.56 -9.11
N ILE A 476 -15.76 4.77 -9.48
CA ILE A 476 -16.11 5.13 -10.86
C ILE A 476 -15.41 6.45 -11.24
N SER A 477 -14.59 6.44 -12.28
CA SER A 477 -14.05 7.66 -12.88
C SER A 477 -14.52 7.80 -14.32
N GLN A 478 -15.14 8.95 -14.63
CA GLN A 478 -15.91 9.18 -15.87
C GLN A 478 -15.44 10.42 -16.64
N GLY A 479 -14.65 11.30 -16.01
CA GLY A 479 -14.00 12.43 -16.69
C GLY A 479 -12.62 12.07 -17.20
N THR A 480 -12.18 12.72 -18.28
CA THR A 480 -10.78 12.65 -18.72
C THR A 480 -9.86 13.15 -17.62
N ASP A 481 -8.73 12.48 -17.40
CA ASP A 481 -7.76 12.78 -16.33
C ASP A 481 -8.34 12.73 -14.88
N ALA A 482 -9.57 12.23 -14.71
CA ALA A 482 -10.25 12.23 -13.41
C ALA A 482 -9.85 11.04 -12.51
N VAL A 483 -9.84 11.25 -11.20
CA VAL A 483 -9.31 10.32 -10.20
C VAL A 483 -10.34 10.04 -9.09
N ALA A 484 -10.88 8.82 -9.04
CA ALA A 484 -11.75 8.33 -7.97
C ALA A 484 -11.00 7.33 -7.09
N ILE A 485 -10.87 7.60 -5.79
CA ILE A 485 -10.17 6.75 -4.81
C ILE A 485 -11.06 6.55 -3.58
N GLY A 486 -11.62 5.36 -3.42
CA GLY A 486 -12.50 5.00 -2.31
C GLY A 486 -13.61 4.05 -2.72
N VAL A 487 -14.24 3.39 -1.75
CA VAL A 487 -15.43 2.55 -2.01
C VAL A 487 -16.57 3.45 -2.48
N GLY A 488 -17.17 3.17 -3.63
CA GLY A 488 -18.27 3.98 -4.17
C GLY A 488 -17.90 5.42 -4.56
N ALA A 489 -16.61 5.78 -4.60
CA ALA A 489 -16.15 7.10 -5.02
C ALA A 489 -16.49 7.35 -6.50
N VAL A 490 -16.95 8.55 -6.86
CA VAL A 490 -17.30 8.94 -8.23
C VAL A 490 -16.63 10.26 -8.61
N ALA A 491 -15.83 10.24 -9.68
CA ALA A 491 -15.25 11.42 -10.31
C ALA A 491 -15.81 11.62 -11.72
N GLY A 492 -16.37 12.81 -11.99
CA GLY A 492 -17.06 13.16 -13.23
C GLY A 492 -18.44 12.50 -13.42
N THR A 493 -19.14 12.91 -14.47
CA THR A 493 -20.44 12.33 -14.89
C THR A 493 -20.37 11.83 -16.33
N SER A 494 -21.30 10.96 -16.72
CA SER A 494 -21.41 10.45 -18.10
C SER A 494 -22.03 11.46 -19.10
N THR A 495 -22.45 12.65 -18.67
CA THR A 495 -23.22 13.60 -19.51
C THR A 495 -22.64 15.02 -19.52
N THR A 496 -22.04 15.47 -18.42
CA THR A 496 -21.17 16.65 -18.36
C THR A 496 -19.77 16.24 -17.92
N VAL A 497 -18.77 16.63 -18.72
CA VAL A 497 -17.36 16.27 -18.53
C VAL A 497 -16.77 16.92 -17.29
N GLY A 498 -16.92 16.24 -16.15
CA GLY A 498 -16.12 16.45 -14.95
C GLY A 498 -14.69 15.94 -15.14
N ASN A 499 -14.02 16.43 -16.19
CA ASN A 499 -12.59 16.20 -16.42
C ASN A 499 -11.78 16.82 -15.28
N GLU A 500 -10.59 16.27 -15.02
CA GLU A 500 -9.68 16.71 -13.96
C GLU A 500 -10.30 16.61 -12.54
N ALA A 501 -11.47 15.98 -12.39
CA ALA A 501 -12.15 15.84 -11.12
C ALA A 501 -11.47 14.80 -10.22
N VAL A 502 -11.34 15.10 -8.94
CA VAL A 502 -10.68 14.24 -7.95
C VAL A 502 -11.65 13.95 -6.82
N ALA A 503 -11.95 12.67 -6.58
CA ALA A 503 -12.84 12.20 -5.51
C ALA A 503 -12.12 11.19 -4.61
N ILE A 504 -11.61 11.64 -3.46
CA ILE A 504 -10.85 10.81 -2.50
C ILE A 504 -11.67 10.64 -1.21
N GLY A 505 -12.21 9.45 -0.99
CA GLY A 505 -13.04 9.09 0.16
C GLY A 505 -14.14 8.08 -0.19
N SER A 506 -14.69 7.38 0.80
CA SER A 506 -15.87 6.53 0.56
C SER A 506 -17.04 7.40 0.10
N ASP A 507 -17.69 7.03 -1.00
CA ASP A 507 -18.89 7.70 -1.53
C ASP A 507 -18.71 9.19 -1.88
N ALA A 508 -17.45 9.64 -2.00
CA ALA A 508 -17.08 10.97 -2.46
C ALA A 508 -17.50 11.19 -3.92
N LYS A 509 -18.12 12.33 -4.25
CA LYS A 509 -18.80 12.58 -5.54
C LYS A 509 -18.41 13.92 -6.16
N ALA A 510 -17.32 13.94 -6.91
CA ALA A 510 -16.79 15.13 -7.58
C ALA A 510 -17.35 15.21 -9.01
N PHE A 511 -18.53 15.81 -9.19
CA PHE A 511 -19.24 15.76 -10.48
C PHE A 511 -18.87 16.88 -11.46
N ALA A 512 -18.21 17.96 -11.02
CA ALA A 512 -17.85 19.10 -11.86
C ALA A 512 -16.40 19.06 -12.35
N THR A 513 -16.14 19.76 -13.45
CA THR A 513 -14.80 19.92 -14.05
C THR A 513 -13.85 20.61 -13.06
N GLY A 514 -12.63 20.09 -12.92
CA GLY A 514 -11.60 20.61 -12.01
C GLY A 514 -11.98 20.57 -10.52
N SER A 515 -13.02 19.80 -10.13
CA SER A 515 -13.49 19.76 -8.74
C SER A 515 -12.76 18.71 -7.90
N ILE A 516 -12.39 19.06 -6.67
CA ILE A 516 -11.55 18.22 -5.79
C ILE A 516 -12.28 17.93 -4.48
N ILE A 517 -12.38 16.66 -4.09
CA ILE A 517 -12.93 16.20 -2.82
C ILE A 517 -11.89 15.34 -2.09
N VAL A 518 -11.63 15.69 -0.82
CA VAL A 518 -10.84 14.89 0.12
C VAL A 518 -11.66 14.68 1.40
N GLY A 519 -12.41 13.59 1.44
CA GLY A 519 -13.33 13.24 2.53
C GLY A 519 -14.49 12.37 2.07
N GLY A 520 -15.01 11.53 2.98
CA GLY A 520 -16.11 10.61 2.69
C GLY A 520 -17.49 11.27 2.74
N SER A 521 -18.44 10.72 1.98
CA SER A 521 -19.84 11.20 1.88
C SER A 521 -19.99 12.66 1.41
N SER A 522 -18.94 13.24 0.83
CA SER A 522 -18.92 14.63 0.34
C SER A 522 -19.22 14.69 -1.15
N SER A 523 -19.93 15.74 -1.60
CA SER A 523 -20.44 15.88 -2.97
C SER A 523 -20.26 17.30 -3.49
N ILE A 524 -19.58 17.44 -4.63
CA ILE A 524 -19.55 18.67 -5.41
C ILE A 524 -20.48 18.45 -6.61
N SER A 525 -21.57 19.23 -6.68
CA SER A 525 -22.52 19.15 -7.78
C SER A 525 -21.89 19.56 -9.12
N ALA A 526 -22.50 19.22 -10.25
CA ALA A 526 -21.99 19.58 -11.58
C ALA A 526 -21.86 21.11 -11.83
N ALA A 527 -22.44 21.96 -10.98
CA ALA A 527 -22.26 23.41 -11.01
C ALA A 527 -21.02 23.92 -10.23
N GLY A 528 -20.42 23.07 -9.39
CA GLY A 528 -19.25 23.40 -8.57
C GLY A 528 -17.91 23.28 -9.30
N THR A 529 -17.79 23.87 -10.49
CA THR A 529 -16.54 23.82 -11.28
C THR A 529 -15.40 24.50 -10.56
N ASN A 530 -14.19 23.93 -10.63
CA ASN A 530 -12.99 24.40 -9.94
C ASN A 530 -13.10 24.53 -8.40
N SER A 531 -14.09 23.87 -7.79
CA SER A 531 -14.32 23.95 -6.34
C SER A 531 -13.63 22.81 -5.58
N VAL A 532 -13.28 23.08 -4.32
CA VAL A 532 -12.50 22.17 -3.46
C VAL A 532 -13.26 21.90 -2.15
N ALA A 533 -13.42 20.63 -1.77
CA ALA A 533 -14.05 20.20 -0.53
C ALA A 533 -13.09 19.32 0.29
N ILE A 534 -12.76 19.72 1.52
CA ILE A 534 -11.85 18.97 2.40
C ILE A 534 -12.52 18.70 3.75
N GLY A 535 -12.96 17.46 3.94
CA GLY A 535 -13.77 17.01 5.08
C GLY A 535 -14.93 16.12 4.66
N ASN A 536 -15.55 15.47 5.64
CA ASN A 536 -16.67 14.55 5.42
C ASN A 536 -18.03 15.27 5.41
N ASN A 537 -19.02 14.71 4.71
CA ASN A 537 -20.40 15.23 4.62
C ASN A 537 -20.50 16.67 4.09
N ILE A 538 -19.57 17.11 3.25
CA ILE A 538 -19.60 18.44 2.62
C ILE A 538 -20.49 18.40 1.37
N THR A 539 -21.34 19.40 1.18
CA THR A 539 -22.00 19.65 -0.10
C THR A 539 -21.54 20.99 -0.66
N VAL A 540 -21.19 21.01 -1.95
CA VAL A 540 -20.79 22.22 -2.69
C VAL A 540 -21.65 22.39 -3.94
N THR A 541 -22.17 23.61 -4.10
CA THR A 541 -23.13 24.00 -5.14
C THR A 541 -22.63 25.15 -6.02
N ASN A 542 -21.60 25.88 -5.58
CA ASN A 542 -21.02 27.04 -6.23
C ASN A 542 -19.66 26.70 -6.85
N GLN A 543 -19.37 27.33 -7.99
CA GLN A 543 -18.07 27.31 -8.67
C GLN A 543 -16.97 28.08 -7.90
N ASN A 544 -15.70 27.80 -8.23
CA ASN A 544 -14.50 28.47 -7.73
C ASN A 544 -14.42 28.59 -6.18
N SER A 545 -15.04 27.67 -5.45
CA SER A 545 -15.29 27.80 -4.01
C SER A 545 -14.57 26.72 -3.20
N VAL A 546 -14.11 27.05 -2.00
CA VAL A 546 -13.33 26.17 -1.13
C VAL A 546 -14.09 25.93 0.17
N VAL A 547 -14.39 24.67 0.48
CA VAL A 547 -15.20 24.29 1.65
C VAL A 547 -14.41 23.35 2.55
N LEU A 548 -14.16 23.77 3.79
CA LEU A 548 -13.20 23.15 4.70
C LEU A 548 -13.85 22.72 6.01
N GLY A 549 -13.50 21.51 6.47
CA GLY A 549 -14.00 20.91 7.70
C GLY A 549 -15.27 20.08 7.51
N ALA A 550 -15.45 19.05 8.32
CA ALA A 550 -16.60 18.16 8.21
C ALA A 550 -17.93 18.89 8.49
N ASN A 551 -18.97 18.51 7.75
CA ASN A 551 -20.31 19.12 7.74
C ASN A 551 -20.34 20.63 7.36
N SER A 552 -19.27 21.17 6.79
CA SER A 552 -19.29 22.52 6.20
C SER A 552 -20.09 22.54 4.90
N ILE A 553 -20.71 23.67 4.60
CA ILE A 553 -21.55 23.87 3.41
C ILE A 553 -21.16 25.21 2.77
N ASP A 554 -21.24 25.31 1.45
CA ASP A 554 -21.07 26.59 0.77
C ASP A 554 -22.34 27.46 0.81
N LYS A 555 -22.21 28.68 0.27
CA LYS A 555 -23.30 29.63 0.10
C LYS A 555 -23.11 30.35 -1.24
N ALA A 556 -24.21 30.75 -1.86
CA ALA A 556 -24.20 31.65 -3.01
C ALA A 556 -23.20 32.80 -2.82
N ASN A 557 -22.28 32.94 -3.76
CA ASN A 557 -21.32 34.05 -3.79
C ASN A 557 -22.07 35.39 -3.99
N VAL A 558 -21.82 36.38 -3.12
CA VAL A 558 -22.47 37.70 -3.17
C VAL A 558 -21.40 38.79 -3.12
N GLN A 559 -21.37 39.64 -4.15
CA GLN A 559 -20.44 40.76 -4.26
C GLN A 559 -20.90 41.93 -3.37
N HIS A 560 -20.25 42.11 -2.22
CA HIS A 560 -20.46 43.24 -1.32
C HIS A 560 -19.53 44.40 -1.68
N SER A 561 -19.97 45.29 -2.57
CA SER A 561 -19.14 46.40 -3.09
C SER A 561 -19.14 47.67 -2.22
N ASN A 562 -20.09 47.81 -1.30
CA ASN A 562 -20.24 48.99 -0.45
C ASN A 562 -21.18 48.71 0.74
N GLN A 563 -21.12 49.58 1.75
CA GLN A 563 -22.07 49.66 2.87
C GLN A 563 -22.36 51.13 3.21
N THR A 564 -23.58 51.46 3.58
CA THR A 564 -23.94 52.79 4.11
C THR A 564 -24.07 52.74 5.64
N VAL A 565 -23.45 53.69 6.33
CA VAL A 565 -23.54 53.88 7.79
C VAL A 565 -23.78 55.36 8.06
N ASN A 566 -24.83 55.69 8.83
CA ASN A 566 -25.23 57.08 9.14
C ASN A 566 -25.36 58.00 7.91
N GLY A 567 -25.81 57.44 6.77
CA GLY A 567 -25.92 58.15 5.48
C GLY A 567 -24.61 58.28 4.69
N ILE A 568 -23.46 57.97 5.29
CA ILE A 568 -22.16 57.96 4.60
C ILE A 568 -21.98 56.60 3.92
N LYS A 569 -21.66 56.62 2.62
CA LYS A 569 -21.38 55.42 1.82
C LYS A 569 -19.89 55.09 1.83
N TYR A 570 -19.56 53.89 2.30
CA TYR A 570 -18.22 53.32 2.27
C TYR A 570 -18.16 52.29 1.14
N ASN A 571 -17.25 52.47 0.18
CA ASN A 571 -17.01 51.47 -0.87
C ASN A 571 -15.92 50.48 -0.40
N PHE A 572 -15.98 49.24 -0.89
CA PHE A 572 -15.01 48.19 -0.57
C PHE A 572 -14.20 47.79 -1.81
N ALA A 573 -12.97 47.34 -1.59
CA ALA A 573 -12.07 46.87 -2.65
C ALA A 573 -12.35 45.40 -3.03
N GLY A 574 -11.82 44.98 -4.18
CA GLY A 574 -11.87 43.60 -4.65
C GLY A 574 -13.15 43.18 -5.36
N THR A 575 -13.18 41.93 -5.85
CA THR A 575 -14.35 41.30 -6.46
C THR A 575 -14.35 39.81 -6.15
N SER A 576 -15.44 39.31 -5.58
CA SER A 576 -15.55 37.92 -5.13
C SER A 576 -15.88 36.99 -6.30
N VAL A 577 -15.04 35.99 -6.54
CA VAL A 577 -15.18 35.01 -7.64
C VAL A 577 -15.72 33.63 -7.20
N GLY A 578 -15.86 33.43 -5.89
CA GLY A 578 -16.27 32.21 -5.19
C GLY A 578 -16.23 32.44 -3.68
N VAL A 579 -16.50 31.43 -2.85
CA VAL A 579 -16.47 31.57 -1.38
C VAL A 579 -15.48 30.60 -0.72
N VAL A 580 -14.85 31.02 0.38
CA VAL A 580 -14.15 30.12 1.30
C VAL A 580 -15.06 29.89 2.51
N SER A 581 -15.67 28.71 2.61
CA SER A 581 -16.51 28.31 3.73
C SER A 581 -15.76 27.37 4.68
N ILE A 582 -15.82 27.65 5.98
CA ILE A 582 -15.15 26.88 7.03
C ILE A 582 -16.14 26.29 8.05
N GLY A 583 -17.44 26.28 7.74
CA GLY A 583 -18.49 25.80 8.64
C GLY A 583 -19.86 25.72 7.97
N ALA A 584 -20.89 25.59 8.80
CA ALA A 584 -22.29 25.82 8.44
C ALA A 584 -22.89 26.84 9.43
N VAL A 585 -24.11 27.33 9.18
CA VAL A 585 -24.78 28.28 10.08
C VAL A 585 -25.06 27.61 11.42
N GLY A 586 -24.61 28.22 12.53
CA GLY A 586 -24.62 27.63 13.87
C GLY A 586 -23.54 26.57 14.12
N ALA A 587 -22.62 26.39 13.17
CA ALA A 587 -21.45 25.52 13.24
C ALA A 587 -20.21 26.21 12.62
N GLU A 588 -20.09 27.51 12.86
CA GLU A 588 -18.97 28.35 12.45
C GLU A 588 -17.67 27.95 13.17
N ARG A 589 -16.52 28.29 12.57
CA ARG A 589 -15.19 28.00 13.12
C ARG A 589 -14.36 29.27 13.23
N GLN A 590 -13.53 29.34 14.27
CA GLN A 590 -12.57 30.44 14.44
C GLN A 590 -11.40 30.30 13.45
N ILE A 591 -11.04 31.39 12.78
CA ILE A 591 -9.77 31.48 12.04
C ILE A 591 -8.72 32.01 13.01
N VAL A 592 -7.71 31.19 13.31
CA VAL A 592 -6.62 31.50 14.26
C VAL A 592 -5.30 31.72 13.53
N ASN A 593 -4.35 32.41 14.18
CA ASN A 593 -3.02 32.72 13.65
C ASN A 593 -3.02 33.60 12.38
N VAL A 594 -4.07 34.41 12.18
CA VAL A 594 -4.14 35.42 11.12
C VAL A 594 -3.15 36.55 11.43
N ALA A 595 -2.13 36.72 10.59
CA ALA A 595 -1.20 37.85 10.65
C ALA A 595 -1.95 39.18 10.35
N PRO A 596 -1.44 40.35 10.77
CA PRO A 596 -2.08 41.62 10.44
C PRO A 596 -2.11 41.85 8.92
N GLY A 597 -3.30 42.03 8.35
CA GLY A 597 -3.48 42.36 6.93
C GLY A 597 -3.17 43.83 6.62
N GLU A 598 -3.05 44.20 5.35
CA GLU A 598 -2.89 45.61 4.96
C GLU A 598 -4.14 46.43 5.35
N VAL A 599 -3.93 47.64 5.89
CA VAL A 599 -5.01 48.59 6.21
C VAL A 599 -4.96 49.77 5.25
N SER A 600 -5.58 49.61 4.09
CA SER A 600 -5.63 50.64 3.03
C SER A 600 -6.96 50.62 2.27
N ALA A 601 -7.21 51.64 1.45
CA ALA A 601 -8.39 51.74 0.60
C ALA A 601 -8.44 50.69 -0.54
N THR A 602 -7.35 49.94 -0.76
CA THR A 602 -7.21 48.92 -1.80
C THR A 602 -7.03 47.50 -1.26
N SER A 603 -6.90 47.35 0.06
CA SER A 603 -6.67 46.05 0.71
C SER A 603 -7.81 45.06 0.52
N THR A 604 -7.46 43.78 0.36
CA THR A 604 -8.37 42.64 0.34
C THR A 604 -8.02 41.60 1.41
N ASP A 605 -7.20 41.97 2.39
CA ASP A 605 -6.71 41.06 3.43
C ASP A 605 -7.72 40.81 4.56
N ALA A 606 -7.54 39.68 5.25
CA ALA A 606 -8.27 39.40 6.49
C ALA A 606 -7.70 40.25 7.65
N ILE A 607 -8.52 41.15 8.20
CA ILE A 607 -8.18 41.95 9.38
C ILE A 607 -8.28 41.09 10.64
N ASN A 608 -7.24 41.12 11.49
CA ASN A 608 -7.19 40.36 12.74
C ASN A 608 -7.62 41.20 13.97
N GLY A 609 -7.74 40.54 15.12
CA GLY A 609 -8.24 41.16 16.35
C GLY A 609 -7.39 42.29 16.91
N SER A 610 -6.07 42.31 16.70
CA SER A 610 -5.21 43.38 17.24
C SER A 610 -5.30 44.67 16.41
N GLN A 611 -5.58 44.56 15.11
CA GLN A 611 -5.86 45.72 14.25
C GLN A 611 -7.18 46.40 14.63
N LEU A 612 -8.26 45.61 14.81
CA LEU A 612 -9.54 46.13 15.29
C LEU A 612 -9.41 46.76 16.69
N TYR A 613 -8.61 46.17 17.58
CA TYR A 613 -8.31 46.73 18.89
C TYR A 613 -7.57 48.08 18.79
N GLN A 614 -6.59 48.23 17.88
CA GLN A 614 -5.93 49.51 17.63
C GLN A 614 -6.92 50.59 17.15
N THR A 615 -7.85 50.25 16.25
CA THR A 615 -8.91 51.18 15.81
C THR A 615 -9.81 51.61 16.96
N ASN A 616 -10.23 50.67 17.82
CA ASN A 616 -11.05 50.99 19.00
C ASN A 616 -10.29 51.86 20.01
N THR A 617 -8.98 51.60 20.21
CA THR A 617 -8.12 52.43 21.08
C THR A 617 -8.00 53.86 20.54
N ALA A 618 -7.89 54.04 19.22
CA ALA A 618 -7.87 55.37 18.60
C ALA A 618 -9.21 56.10 18.77
N LEU A 619 -10.34 55.40 18.63
CA LEU A 619 -11.68 55.96 18.86
C LEU A 619 -11.91 56.33 20.33
N GLU A 620 -11.42 55.53 21.27
CA GLU A 620 -11.45 55.86 22.70
C GLU A 620 -10.64 57.12 23.02
N THR A 621 -9.45 57.27 22.43
CA THR A 621 -8.63 58.49 22.56
C THR A 621 -9.33 59.72 21.96
N ALA A 622 -10.00 59.58 20.82
CA ALA A 622 -10.78 60.66 20.22
C ALA A 622 -11.98 61.06 21.11
N ASN A 623 -12.70 60.09 21.67
CA ASN A 623 -13.80 60.34 22.60
C ASN A 623 -13.33 61.02 23.90
N LYS A 624 -12.16 60.65 24.43
CA LYS A 624 -11.53 61.32 25.58
C LYS A 624 -11.18 62.77 25.26
N SER A 625 -10.47 63.00 24.16
CA SER A 625 -10.11 64.36 23.72
C SER A 625 -11.35 65.25 23.48
N LEU A 626 -12.44 64.70 22.93
CA LEU A 626 -13.70 65.44 22.78
C LEU A 626 -14.36 65.70 24.15
N ALA A 627 -14.39 64.72 25.05
CA ALA A 627 -14.95 64.87 26.38
C ALA A 627 -14.23 65.93 27.20
N ASP A 628 -12.89 65.93 27.19
CA ASP A 628 -12.05 66.93 27.88
C ASP A 628 -12.36 68.35 27.39
N VAL A 629 -12.46 68.53 26.07
CA VAL A 629 -12.82 69.83 25.45
C VAL A 629 -14.22 70.32 25.85
N ILE A 630 -15.15 69.41 26.14
CA ILE A 630 -16.53 69.78 26.54
C ILE A 630 -16.83 69.61 28.04
N GLY A 631 -15.82 69.38 28.89
CA GLY A 631 -16.03 69.17 30.34
C GLY A 631 -16.89 67.95 30.69
N ALA A 632 -16.91 66.93 29.82
CA ALA A 632 -17.65 65.69 29.98
C ALA A 632 -16.78 64.58 30.57
N GLN A 633 -17.38 63.40 30.78
CA GLN A 633 -16.66 62.18 31.15
C GLN A 633 -16.86 61.09 30.09
N VAL A 634 -15.93 60.14 30.02
CA VAL A 634 -16.04 58.97 29.12
C VAL A 634 -16.25 57.71 29.95
N ASN A 635 -17.35 57.00 29.71
CA ASN A 635 -17.52 55.64 30.18
C ASN A 635 -16.80 54.68 29.21
N THR A 636 -15.70 54.10 29.66
CA THR A 636 -14.93 53.07 28.94
C THR A 636 -15.44 51.67 29.30
N ASN A 637 -16.06 50.95 28.36
CA ASN A 637 -16.51 49.57 28.60
C ASN A 637 -15.37 48.56 28.34
N PRO A 638 -15.31 47.43 29.06
CA PRO A 638 -14.31 46.36 28.84
C PRO A 638 -14.31 45.71 27.45
N ASN A 639 -15.32 45.99 26.61
CA ASN A 639 -15.43 45.49 25.23
C ASN A 639 -14.84 46.45 24.17
N GLY A 640 -14.18 47.54 24.59
CA GLY A 640 -13.61 48.54 23.67
C GLY A 640 -14.63 49.53 23.10
N THR A 641 -15.88 49.53 23.56
CA THR A 641 -16.82 50.63 23.31
C THR A 641 -16.62 51.72 24.36
N SER A 642 -16.63 52.98 23.93
CA SER A 642 -16.57 54.14 24.82
C SER A 642 -17.69 55.12 24.49
N SER A 643 -18.36 55.65 25.51
CA SER A 643 -19.45 56.61 25.36
C SER A 643 -19.17 57.87 26.17
N ILE A 644 -19.42 59.03 25.57
CA ILE A 644 -19.37 60.31 26.28
C ILE A 644 -20.64 60.44 27.13
N VAL A 645 -20.45 60.70 28.42
CA VAL A 645 -21.51 61.04 29.38
C VAL A 645 -21.75 62.54 29.27
N ALA A 646 -23.02 62.97 29.19
CA ALA A 646 -23.36 64.38 29.02
C ALA A 646 -22.73 65.24 30.16
N PRO A 647 -22.02 66.34 29.84
CA PRO A 647 -21.42 67.20 30.84
C PRO A 647 -22.50 67.87 31.70
N THR A 648 -22.18 68.25 32.94
CA THR A 648 -23.11 69.00 33.80
C THR A 648 -22.50 70.33 34.19
N PHE A 649 -22.98 71.40 33.58
CA PHE A 649 -22.61 72.77 33.93
C PHE A 649 -23.61 73.32 34.94
N ASN A 650 -23.15 73.74 36.12
CA ASN A 650 -23.98 74.54 37.02
C ASN A 650 -23.81 76.03 36.69
N VAL A 651 -24.90 76.67 36.25
CA VAL A 651 -24.95 78.12 35.98
C VAL A 651 -26.11 78.68 36.79
N ASN A 652 -25.82 79.68 37.63
CA ASN A 652 -26.80 80.35 38.50
C ASN A 652 -27.63 79.35 39.33
N GLY A 653 -26.98 78.30 39.84
CA GLY A 653 -27.62 77.24 40.65
C GLY A 653 -28.33 76.15 39.86
N LYS A 654 -28.50 76.28 38.53
CA LYS A 654 -29.21 75.33 37.67
C LYS A 654 -28.25 74.51 36.82
N ASN A 655 -28.53 73.22 36.68
CA ASN A 655 -27.75 72.29 35.89
C ASN A 655 -28.16 72.29 34.40
N TYR A 656 -27.17 72.33 33.51
CA TYR A 656 -27.32 72.27 32.06
C TYR A 656 -26.47 71.14 31.48
N THR A 657 -27.05 70.35 30.58
CA THR A 657 -26.44 69.13 30.02
C THR A 657 -25.63 69.35 28.73
N ASN A 658 -25.49 70.60 28.30
CA ASN A 658 -24.74 70.99 27.10
C ASN A 658 -24.19 72.42 27.24
N ILE A 659 -23.09 72.71 26.55
CA ILE A 659 -22.41 74.02 26.61
C ILE A 659 -23.32 75.15 26.13
N LYS A 660 -24.07 74.95 25.04
CA LYS A 660 -24.87 76.03 24.44
C LYS A 660 -25.88 76.58 25.44
N SER A 661 -26.68 75.73 26.08
CA SER A 661 -27.67 76.18 27.08
C SER A 661 -27.04 76.82 28.32
N ALA A 662 -25.81 76.44 28.68
CA ALA A 662 -25.06 77.06 29.76
C ALA A 662 -24.58 78.48 29.37
N LEU A 663 -23.99 78.64 28.18
CA LEU A 663 -23.57 79.94 27.64
C LEU A 663 -24.76 80.86 27.34
N ASP A 664 -25.84 80.34 26.75
CA ASP A 664 -27.10 81.06 26.55
C ASP A 664 -27.63 81.62 27.88
N THR A 665 -27.43 80.91 28.99
CA THR A 665 -27.83 81.37 30.33
C THR A 665 -26.92 82.47 30.88
N LEU A 666 -25.61 82.40 30.61
CA LEU A 666 -24.65 83.44 31.01
C LEU A 666 -24.78 84.73 30.18
N ASP A 667 -25.11 84.63 28.89
CA ASP A 667 -25.30 85.79 27.99
C ASP A 667 -26.52 86.65 28.36
N ASN A 668 -27.52 86.05 29.02
CA ASN A 668 -28.62 86.79 29.64
C ASN A 668 -28.17 87.71 30.79
N GLY A 669 -26.94 87.55 31.29
CA GLY A 669 -26.33 88.46 32.25
C GLY A 669 -26.91 88.40 33.66
N TRP A 670 -26.88 89.55 34.34
CA TRP A 670 -27.37 89.74 35.71
C TRP A 670 -28.24 91.00 35.78
N ASN A 671 -29.20 91.04 36.70
CA ASN A 671 -30.21 92.10 36.72
C ASN A 671 -29.87 93.25 37.70
N VAL A 672 -29.85 94.48 37.18
CA VAL A 672 -29.82 95.73 37.97
C VAL A 672 -31.24 96.30 38.10
N LYS A 673 -31.56 96.93 39.22
CA LYS A 673 -32.78 97.74 39.40
C LYS A 673 -32.50 98.96 40.27
N SER A 674 -33.25 100.04 40.06
CA SER A 674 -33.26 101.24 40.90
C SER A 674 -34.69 101.57 41.32
N ASP A 675 -34.93 101.62 42.63
CA ASP A 675 -36.22 101.93 43.26
C ASP A 675 -37.42 101.22 42.61
N ALA A 676 -38.28 101.98 41.92
CA ALA A 676 -39.50 101.51 41.27
C ALA A 676 -39.33 101.10 39.79
N ASN A 677 -38.12 101.23 39.22
CA ASN A 677 -37.86 100.83 37.84
C ASN A 677 -37.86 99.30 37.69
N PRO A 678 -38.30 98.77 36.53
CA PRO A 678 -38.19 97.35 36.25
C PRO A 678 -36.73 96.91 36.24
N ALA A 679 -36.49 95.64 36.59
CA ALA A 679 -35.16 95.05 36.55
C ALA A 679 -34.67 94.93 35.10
N GLN A 680 -33.47 95.45 34.83
CA GLN A 680 -32.82 95.43 33.51
C GLN A 680 -31.64 94.46 33.55
N ALA A 681 -31.52 93.64 32.51
CA ALA A 681 -30.41 92.72 32.34
C ALA A 681 -29.16 93.46 31.85
N VAL A 682 -28.05 93.28 32.57
CA VAL A 682 -26.70 93.70 32.23
C VAL A 682 -25.95 92.48 31.69
N LYS A 683 -25.75 92.44 30.39
CA LYS A 683 -25.12 91.35 29.65
C LYS A 683 -23.60 91.48 29.63
N THR A 684 -22.92 90.47 29.08
CA THR A 684 -21.48 90.52 28.83
C THR A 684 -21.15 91.61 27.81
N GLY A 685 -20.47 92.67 28.25
CA GLY A 685 -20.10 93.83 27.43
C GLY A 685 -20.98 95.06 27.64
N ASP A 686 -22.11 94.96 28.35
CA ASP A 686 -22.89 96.12 28.75
C ASP A 686 -22.13 96.94 29.81
N THR A 687 -22.25 98.26 29.75
CA THR A 687 -21.66 99.18 30.73
C THR A 687 -22.73 99.64 31.72
N VAL A 688 -22.50 99.39 33.02
CA VAL A 688 -23.32 99.98 34.09
C VAL A 688 -22.68 101.29 34.51
N ASP A 689 -23.28 102.41 34.07
CA ASP A 689 -22.91 103.73 34.59
C ASP A 689 -23.51 103.93 35.98
N ILE A 690 -22.66 104.20 36.97
CA ILE A 690 -23.02 104.46 38.37
C ILE A 690 -22.55 105.88 38.73
N GLY A 691 -23.00 106.84 37.91
CA GLY A 691 -22.75 108.27 38.07
C GLY A 691 -23.75 108.99 38.99
N LEU A 692 -23.84 110.30 38.81
CA LEU A 692 -24.81 111.18 39.48
C LEU A 692 -25.88 111.65 38.48
N ALA A 693 -27.06 112.02 38.98
CA ALA A 693 -28.11 112.60 38.15
C ALA A 693 -27.64 113.89 37.44
N THR A 694 -28.10 114.13 36.22
CA THR A 694 -27.69 115.31 35.43
C THR A 694 -28.05 116.61 36.16
N GLY A 695 -27.03 117.40 36.51
CA GLY A 695 -27.18 118.65 37.27
C GLY A 695 -27.02 118.51 38.79
N GLU A 696 -26.89 117.30 39.33
CA GLU A 696 -26.53 117.09 40.75
C GLU A 696 -25.11 117.58 41.02
N ASN A 697 -24.96 118.40 42.05
CA ASN A 697 -23.72 119.11 42.40
C ASN A 697 -23.33 118.96 43.87
N ASN A 698 -24.18 118.40 44.73
CA ASN A 698 -23.93 118.21 46.16
C ASN A 698 -23.22 116.89 46.48
N LEU A 699 -23.35 115.91 45.58
CA LEU A 699 -22.68 114.62 45.70
C LEU A 699 -21.39 114.57 44.86
N THR A 700 -20.54 113.62 45.20
CA THR A 700 -19.45 113.09 44.38
C THR A 700 -19.52 111.57 44.43
N ALA A 701 -19.50 110.91 43.27
CA ALA A 701 -19.27 109.48 43.15
C ALA A 701 -17.84 109.27 42.61
N THR A 702 -17.01 108.53 43.33
CA THR A 702 -15.62 108.24 42.94
C THR A 702 -15.43 106.74 42.79
N GLN A 703 -15.03 106.27 41.61
CA GLN A 703 -14.63 104.87 41.43
C GLN A 703 -13.17 104.69 41.86
N THR A 704 -12.92 103.72 42.74
CA THR A 704 -11.57 103.28 43.10
C THR A 704 -11.44 101.78 42.85
N ALA A 705 -10.38 101.35 42.15
CA ALA A 705 -10.10 99.94 41.91
C ALA A 705 -8.80 99.53 42.61
N SER A 706 -8.84 98.51 43.46
CA SER A 706 -7.67 98.00 44.19
C SER A 706 -7.83 96.53 44.57
N ASN A 707 -6.78 95.72 44.38
CA ASN A 707 -6.71 94.30 44.76
C ASN A 707 -7.90 93.44 44.28
N GLY A 708 -8.48 93.75 43.11
CA GLY A 708 -9.62 93.03 42.54
C GLY A 708 -11.00 93.51 43.02
N THR A 709 -11.06 94.39 44.02
CA THR A 709 -12.29 95.06 44.45
C THR A 709 -12.42 96.42 43.75
N THR A 710 -13.62 96.75 43.29
CA THR A 710 -13.98 98.10 42.84
C THR A 710 -14.94 98.71 43.87
N THR A 711 -14.59 99.85 44.46
CA THR A 711 -15.51 100.66 45.27
C THR A 711 -16.08 101.79 44.42
N ILE A 712 -17.35 102.13 44.69
CA ILE A 712 -17.98 103.37 44.21
C ILE A 712 -18.28 104.20 45.46
N ASP A 713 -17.39 105.12 45.77
CA ASP A 713 -17.40 105.89 47.01
C ASP A 713 -18.25 107.15 46.81
N PHE A 714 -19.44 107.16 47.43
CA PHE A 714 -20.35 108.30 47.44
C PHE A 714 -20.06 109.21 48.65
N ALA A 715 -19.87 110.50 48.41
CA ALA A 715 -19.69 111.50 49.45
C ALA A 715 -20.48 112.78 49.16
N LEU A 716 -20.94 113.46 50.21
CA LEU A 716 -21.41 114.83 50.12
C LEU A 716 -20.22 115.79 50.02
N LYS A 717 -20.33 116.81 49.17
CA LYS A 717 -19.37 117.92 49.13
C LYS A 717 -19.48 118.74 50.42
N LYS A 718 -18.35 119.31 50.85
CA LYS A 718 -18.27 120.12 52.09
C LYS A 718 -19.04 121.45 52.01
N GLN A 719 -19.38 121.88 50.81
CA GLN A 719 -20.31 122.98 50.56
C GLN A 719 -21.51 122.39 49.82
N LEU A 720 -22.72 122.68 50.29
CA LEU A 720 -23.97 122.23 49.70
C LEU A 720 -24.67 123.41 49.04
N ASP A 721 -24.91 123.31 47.74
CA ASP A 721 -25.75 124.22 46.97
C ASP A 721 -27.10 123.53 46.71
N LEU A 722 -28.11 123.97 47.45
CA LEU A 722 -29.47 123.43 47.34
C LEU A 722 -30.29 124.15 46.25
N GLY A 723 -29.72 125.17 45.59
CA GLY A 723 -30.39 126.01 44.61
C GLY A 723 -31.48 126.92 45.20
N ALA A 724 -32.06 127.77 44.34
CA ALA A 724 -33.01 128.81 44.76
C ALA A 724 -34.31 128.29 45.39
N ALA A 725 -34.68 127.03 45.11
CA ALA A 725 -35.85 126.35 45.70
C ALA A 725 -35.50 125.40 46.85
N GLY A 726 -34.21 125.21 47.16
CA GLY A 726 -33.75 124.31 48.20
C GLY A 726 -33.95 124.84 49.60
N SER A 727 -34.03 123.92 50.57
CA SER A 727 -34.05 124.28 51.99
C SER A 727 -33.51 123.16 52.88
N VAL A 728 -33.00 123.54 54.05
CA VAL A 728 -32.72 122.63 55.17
C VAL A 728 -33.79 122.88 56.24
N THR A 729 -34.55 121.86 56.60
CA THR A 729 -35.54 121.92 57.68
C THR A 729 -35.08 121.12 58.89
N THR A 730 -34.92 121.78 60.04
CA THR A 730 -34.56 121.16 61.33
C THR A 730 -35.67 121.40 62.34
N GLY A 731 -36.62 120.47 62.38
CA GLY A 731 -37.87 120.66 63.13
C GLY A 731 -38.72 121.77 62.51
N ALA A 732 -39.05 122.80 63.30
CA ALA A 732 -39.80 123.97 62.83
C ALA A 732 -38.91 125.08 62.23
N THR A 733 -37.58 124.96 62.29
CA THR A 733 -36.66 125.92 61.66
C THR A 733 -36.41 125.52 60.21
N SER A 734 -36.50 126.49 59.30
CA SER A 734 -36.15 126.33 57.90
C SER A 734 -35.05 127.32 57.49
N ILE A 735 -34.05 126.84 56.76
CA ILE A 735 -33.00 127.63 56.14
C ILE A 735 -33.17 127.51 54.63
N ASN A 736 -33.38 128.62 53.93
CA ASN A 736 -33.62 128.64 52.48
C ASN A 736 -33.06 129.94 51.86
N ASN A 737 -33.34 130.18 50.58
CA ASN A 737 -32.89 131.37 49.84
C ASN A 737 -33.39 132.73 50.39
N ILE A 738 -34.30 132.74 51.37
CA ILE A 738 -34.79 133.95 52.07
C ILE A 738 -34.05 134.16 53.41
N GLY A 739 -33.41 133.12 53.96
CA GLY A 739 -32.64 133.17 55.21
C GLY A 739 -33.05 132.09 56.21
N ILE A 740 -32.92 132.39 57.50
CA ILE A 740 -33.36 131.52 58.60
C ILE A 740 -34.77 131.93 59.01
N ASN A 741 -35.77 131.11 58.63
CA ASN A 741 -37.15 131.26 59.08
C ASN A 741 -37.42 130.26 60.22
N THR A 742 -37.50 130.78 61.45
CA THR A 742 -37.91 130.07 62.67
C THR A 742 -39.07 130.83 63.32
N PRO A 743 -40.09 130.14 63.87
CA PRO A 743 -41.16 130.79 64.65
C PRO A 743 -40.68 131.58 65.88
N GLN A 744 -39.49 131.27 66.41
CA GLN A 744 -38.86 131.99 67.53
C GLN A 744 -37.33 132.00 67.39
N VAL A 745 -36.72 133.18 67.45
CA VAL A 745 -35.29 133.35 67.74
C VAL A 745 -35.15 133.59 69.24
N LYS A 746 -34.57 132.64 69.98
CA LYS A 746 -34.31 132.79 71.43
C LYS A 746 -32.84 133.13 71.68
N ILE A 747 -32.60 134.22 72.40
CA ILE A 747 -31.29 134.63 72.90
C ILE A 747 -31.45 134.92 74.40
N GLY A 748 -31.27 133.90 75.24
CA GLY A 748 -31.50 133.97 76.68
C GLY A 748 -31.91 132.64 77.31
N ASP A 749 -31.65 132.48 78.60
CA ASP A 749 -31.95 131.26 79.37
C ASP A 749 -33.41 131.22 79.86
N VAL A 750 -33.94 130.01 80.03
CA VAL A 750 -35.37 129.67 79.92
C VAL A 750 -36.33 130.24 80.98
N THR A 751 -35.86 131.08 81.92
CA THR A 751 -36.67 131.55 83.06
C THR A 751 -36.98 133.06 83.08
N ASN A 752 -36.26 133.91 82.34
CA ASN A 752 -36.54 135.37 82.27
C ASN A 752 -36.14 135.95 80.90
N ASN A 753 -36.95 135.73 79.86
CA ASN A 753 -36.68 136.23 78.50
C ASN A 753 -37.52 137.47 78.16
N THR A 754 -36.90 138.64 78.13
CA THR A 754 -37.40 139.82 77.39
C THR A 754 -37.41 139.50 75.89
N VAL A 755 -38.54 139.74 75.20
CA VAL A 755 -38.63 139.50 73.75
C VAL A 755 -38.24 140.77 72.99
N LEU A 756 -36.99 140.86 72.53
CA LEU A 756 -36.57 141.94 71.65
C LEU A 756 -37.26 141.78 70.28
N THR A 757 -38.16 142.71 69.98
CA THR A 757 -38.84 142.77 68.68
C THR A 757 -38.42 144.05 67.99
N SER A 758 -37.58 143.96 66.95
CA SER A 758 -37.28 145.12 66.11
C SER A 758 -38.49 145.44 65.23
N THR A 759 -38.95 146.69 65.28
CA THR A 759 -40.00 147.19 64.40
C THR A 759 -39.44 148.28 63.51
N ALA A 760 -40.13 148.61 62.41
CA ALA A 760 -39.67 149.64 61.46
C ALA A 760 -39.48 151.04 62.08
N ASN A 761 -40.04 151.28 63.27
CA ASN A 761 -40.01 152.57 63.97
C ASN A 761 -39.13 152.56 65.23
N GLY A 762 -38.49 151.43 65.59
CA GLY A 762 -37.59 151.38 66.75
C GLY A 762 -37.49 150.01 67.44
N LEU A 763 -36.67 149.99 68.50
CA LEU A 763 -36.53 148.89 69.45
C LEU A 763 -37.53 149.04 70.59
N ASP A 764 -38.45 148.08 70.72
CA ASP A 764 -39.24 147.91 71.93
C ASP A 764 -38.54 146.89 72.86
N VAL A 765 -38.53 147.20 74.16
CA VAL A 765 -37.96 146.38 75.24
C VAL A 765 -39.04 145.81 76.17
N GLY A 766 -40.32 145.88 75.78
CA GLY A 766 -41.42 145.17 76.46
C GLY A 766 -41.77 145.71 77.86
N GLY A 767 -41.32 146.91 78.21
CA GLY A 767 -41.47 147.50 79.54
C GLY A 767 -40.37 147.11 80.54
N ASP A 768 -39.40 146.27 80.15
CA ASP A 768 -38.25 145.94 80.99
C ASP A 768 -37.26 147.11 81.11
N LYS A 769 -36.48 147.09 82.19
CA LYS A 769 -35.43 148.10 82.42
C LYS A 769 -34.24 147.85 81.49
N ILE A 770 -33.93 148.81 80.63
CA ILE A 770 -32.60 148.87 80.00
C ILE A 770 -31.57 149.15 81.11
N THR A 771 -30.80 148.13 81.48
CA THR A 771 -29.76 148.21 82.51
C THR A 771 -28.39 148.44 81.88
N ASN A 772 -27.41 148.85 82.69
CA ASN A 772 -26.04 149.20 82.27
C ASN A 772 -25.94 150.32 81.20
N VAL A 773 -26.96 151.19 81.11
CA VAL A 773 -26.91 152.41 80.29
C VAL A 773 -25.87 153.37 80.90
N GLY A 774 -24.91 153.80 80.08
CA GLY A 774 -23.87 154.76 80.46
C GLY A 774 -24.43 156.13 80.84
N LYS A 775 -23.56 157.08 81.24
CA LYS A 775 -23.99 158.47 81.42
C LYS A 775 -24.00 159.17 80.06
N GLY A 776 -25.18 159.47 79.52
CA GLY A 776 -25.35 160.27 78.30
C GLY A 776 -25.04 161.75 78.54
N ASP A 777 -24.56 162.49 77.54
CA ASP A 777 -24.19 163.90 77.76
C ASP A 777 -25.42 164.79 78.06
N VAL A 778 -25.26 165.81 78.90
CA VAL A 778 -26.36 166.67 79.40
C VAL A 778 -26.23 168.08 78.84
N SER A 779 -26.55 168.20 77.55
CA SER A 779 -26.61 169.47 76.80
C SER A 779 -27.89 169.56 75.98
N THR A 780 -28.26 170.76 75.53
CA THR A 780 -29.53 171.03 74.82
C THR A 780 -29.65 170.41 73.42
N ALA A 781 -28.63 169.67 72.97
CA ALA A 781 -28.59 168.97 71.69
C ALA A 781 -28.36 167.44 71.83
N SER A 782 -28.32 166.91 73.06
CA SER A 782 -28.06 165.49 73.31
C SER A 782 -29.26 164.61 72.97
N THR A 783 -29.00 163.46 72.34
CA THR A 783 -29.98 162.40 72.07
C THR A 783 -29.65 161.10 72.81
N ASP A 784 -28.68 161.11 73.73
CA ASP A 784 -28.28 159.93 74.48
C ASP A 784 -29.32 159.56 75.56
N ALA A 785 -29.41 158.27 75.86
CA ALA A 785 -30.23 157.77 76.96
C ALA A 785 -29.60 158.16 78.32
N ILE A 786 -30.07 159.26 78.92
CA ILE A 786 -29.68 159.68 80.27
C ILE A 786 -30.13 158.65 81.32
N ASN A 787 -29.24 158.33 82.28
CA ASN A 787 -29.53 157.36 83.34
C ASN A 787 -29.91 158.04 84.67
N GLY A 788 -30.57 157.28 85.56
CA GLY A 788 -31.14 157.81 86.80
C GLY A 788 -30.15 158.50 87.76
N SER A 789 -28.85 158.20 87.68
CA SER A 789 -27.83 158.88 88.48
C SER A 789 -27.61 160.34 88.07
N GLN A 790 -28.02 160.71 86.84
CA GLN A 790 -27.85 162.06 86.28
C GLN A 790 -29.04 162.96 86.65
N LEU A 791 -30.26 162.43 86.59
CA LEU A 791 -31.47 163.15 87.02
C LEU A 791 -31.41 163.50 88.52
N ASN A 792 -30.90 162.58 89.35
CA ASN A 792 -30.74 162.80 90.79
C ASN A 792 -29.73 163.92 91.13
N ALA A 793 -28.77 164.20 90.25
CA ALA A 793 -27.77 165.26 90.46
C ALA A 793 -28.33 166.68 90.23
N ALA A 794 -29.51 166.81 89.61
CA ALA A 794 -30.09 168.10 89.22
C ALA A 794 -31.06 168.70 90.27
N GLN A 795 -31.32 168.01 91.40
CA GLN A 795 -32.29 168.43 92.42
C GLN A 795 -31.64 169.04 93.69
N GLY A 796 -30.42 169.57 93.58
CA GLY A 796 -29.57 169.95 94.72
C GLY A 796 -29.13 171.42 94.76
N SER A 797 -29.89 172.37 94.19
CA SER A 797 -29.61 173.81 94.21
C SER A 797 -30.89 174.63 94.10
#